data_AF-A0A0C3A792-F1
#
_entry.id   AF-A0A0C3A792-F1
#
_cell.length_a   1.000
_cell.length_b   1.000
_cell.length_c   1.000
_cell.angle_alpha   90.00
_cell.angle_beta   90.00
_cell.angle_gamma   90.00
#
_symmetry.space_group_name_H-M   'P 1'
#
loop_
_entity.id
_entity.type
_entity.pdbx_description
1 polymer ?
#
loop_
_entity_poly.entity_id
_entity_poly.type
_entity_poly.pdbx_seq_one_letter_code
_entity_poly.pdbx_strand_id
1 'polypeptide(L)'
;VTSSSLLPPTEPLVYTIAGGSEHSGQYVAENIKIDRPHDQLSRWSGAQQPPSMKQWILLRLDTLAVVKSITFGKFHRKHPCNMREFKLYVGLHPDHMIQVLHTNLKDDVIPETFAIPQSNKDGVPFTTRFIKIIPLSAHGQSFHISIWYVSVAGITEPSYVEPLRVQYDEYREAIVLRHILKHLRKRRLLTPYSSILMRTRLELEHPLVSALHTSLVLQGDFSFAESIFPKMSSARLFDNYIRSCQPHACWTRLHGSDADGDAPGPRGGHAMALDASRGIIYLLGGWDGRKSLDDLWAYDIGTERWEMLCRTTEREKNGPSPRSCHKMVCDSKAGCLYVLGRLGDDVGRVPPSSDGGAEEGQTQTGDGNGTQGGSFCSGFYRYHTRGLDAGKWDLLSFDTATSGGPQLIFDHQMVMDSDAQMIYVFGGRVVHGDWDSPKPASASPSSQLPIPPRYGHSMVLDPLTHTLFIFAGQRDNRYLSDMYAFDLESNAVTELFANFSTVGGPDACFTQRAVVDPRLREIYVFCGLTRGKQTGTLNVLTADAPNWVYRYTCPNVPGTWTQILPENVHENFSDVPRPRYAHQVVYDEKTGRVFLHGGNAGEQGDDDDGRGSGERDRDGDRDEGADRDDHSRTVVRELRLDDFWSMTLVRAGAEEVIRRGFYHIRRQRFREMCEDLPALTALHYLQKDVADVVDHANSEEADSFRSLLSYLLAITPPKSRSPPSERSDAGPSDQGHQYSHEDVPPKKRTRSSSPSEEDVWTSTIEDEGVAEESRSVSRSTATPMTRSGAQKRSHAVLLLDEDPLERLSAGSGSGMQEKKSLLSADRFCQRTEVFEALLAFIEAGAKQPEGSLLDLVDTEDGL
;
A
#
# COMPACT_ATOMS: atom_id res chain seq x y z
N VAL A 1 17.56 38.56 7.22
CA VAL A 1 18.82 37.78 7.17
C VAL A 1 18.61 36.54 8.03
N THR A 2 18.29 35.42 7.40
CA THR A 2 18.04 34.14 8.07
C THR A 2 19.34 33.36 8.14
N SER A 3 19.92 33.24 9.33
CA SER A 3 21.00 32.29 9.59
C SER A 3 20.45 30.87 9.45
N SER A 4 20.95 30.12 8.48
CA SER A 4 20.80 28.66 8.46
C SER A 4 21.47 28.10 9.71
N SER A 5 20.69 27.72 10.71
CA SER A 5 21.20 27.06 11.91
C SER A 5 21.75 25.70 11.51
N LEU A 6 23.08 25.59 11.45
CA LEU A 6 23.78 24.32 11.28
C LEU A 6 23.27 23.36 12.37
N LEU A 7 22.81 22.18 11.96
CA LEU A 7 22.39 21.14 12.91
C LEU A 7 23.56 20.81 13.85
N PRO A 8 23.33 20.65 15.16
CA PRO A 8 24.39 20.27 16.08
C PRO A 8 25.08 18.97 15.65
N PRO A 9 26.39 18.81 15.94
CA PRO A 9 27.12 17.59 15.60
C PRO A 9 26.48 16.38 16.28
N THR A 10 26.51 15.24 15.59
CA THR A 10 26.09 13.95 16.13
C THR A 10 27.28 13.29 16.81
N GLU A 11 27.13 12.90 18.07
CA GLU A 11 28.18 12.33 18.92
C GLU A 11 27.79 10.96 19.51
N PRO A 12 28.75 10.13 19.93
CA PRO A 12 28.47 8.88 20.65
C PRO A 12 27.85 9.16 22.02
N LEU A 13 26.72 8.50 22.32
CA LEU A 13 25.97 8.68 23.55
C LEU A 13 26.40 7.67 24.62
N VAL A 14 26.68 8.16 25.83
CA VAL A 14 26.97 7.30 26.98
C VAL A 14 25.66 6.81 27.60
N TYR A 15 25.62 5.52 27.96
CA TYR A 15 24.45 4.89 28.57
C TYR A 15 24.81 3.91 29.69
N THR A 16 23.84 3.66 30.56
CA THR A 16 23.83 2.62 31.61
C THR A 16 22.81 1.53 31.27
N ILE A 17 22.99 0.32 31.80
CA ILE A 17 21.92 -0.69 31.80
C ILE A 17 20.95 -0.31 32.92
N ALA A 18 19.68 -0.14 32.59
CA ALA A 18 18.61 0.15 33.55
C ALA A 18 17.75 -1.08 33.87
N GLY A 19 17.82 -2.14 33.05
CA GLY A 19 17.18 -3.42 33.29
C GLY A 19 17.36 -4.39 32.12
N GLY A 20 16.89 -5.62 32.30
CA GLY A 20 16.84 -6.62 31.23
C GLY A 20 16.21 -7.92 31.72
N SER A 21 15.82 -8.77 30.78
CA SER A 21 15.47 -10.17 31.05
C SER A 21 16.70 -10.97 31.51
N GLU A 22 16.46 -12.01 32.31
CA GLU A 22 17.51 -12.91 32.85
C GLU A 22 18.53 -13.36 31.79
N HIS A 23 19.79 -13.45 32.19
CA HIS A 23 20.91 -13.83 31.34
C HIS A 23 21.49 -15.21 31.69
N SER A 24 22.07 -15.88 30.71
CA SER A 24 22.75 -17.16 30.89
C SER A 24 24.14 -16.95 31.50
N GLY A 25 24.35 -17.44 32.72
CA GLY A 25 25.66 -17.44 33.39
C GLY A 25 26.34 -16.07 33.42
N GLN A 26 27.56 -15.99 32.87
CA GLN A 26 28.41 -14.79 32.88
C GLN A 26 28.07 -13.76 31.77
N TYR A 27 27.10 -14.04 30.89
CA TYR A 27 26.75 -13.17 29.77
C TYR A 27 25.80 -12.02 30.20
N VAL A 28 26.25 -11.22 31.17
CA VAL A 28 25.51 -10.09 31.76
C VAL A 28 25.25 -8.96 30.75
N ALA A 29 24.30 -8.07 31.04
CA ALA A 29 23.90 -7.00 30.14
C ALA A 29 24.99 -5.94 29.94
N GLU A 30 25.81 -5.70 30.97
CA GLU A 30 26.89 -4.73 30.99
C GLU A 30 27.98 -5.01 29.94
N ASN A 31 28.15 -6.28 29.56
CA ASN A 31 29.14 -6.72 28.58
C ASN A 31 28.96 -6.06 27.21
N ILE A 32 27.72 -5.69 26.84
CA ILE A 32 27.43 -5.06 25.53
C ILE A 32 27.97 -3.64 25.40
N LYS A 33 28.52 -3.06 26.48
CA LYS A 33 29.12 -1.71 26.48
C LYS A 33 30.55 -1.67 25.94
N ILE A 34 31.19 -2.82 25.70
CA ILE A 34 32.61 -2.89 25.30
C ILE A 34 32.74 -3.77 24.05
N ASP A 35 33.22 -3.19 22.95
CA ASP A 35 33.46 -3.96 21.73
C ASP A 35 34.74 -4.81 21.85
N ARG A 36 34.56 -6.12 21.97
CA ARG A 36 35.65 -7.11 21.95
C ARG A 36 35.22 -8.30 21.10
N PRO A 37 35.24 -8.19 19.76
CA PRO A 37 34.70 -9.22 18.87
C PRO A 37 35.43 -10.58 18.96
N HIS A 38 36.61 -10.60 19.59
CA HIS A 38 37.43 -11.80 19.83
C HIS A 38 37.18 -12.46 21.20
N ASP A 39 36.49 -11.80 22.13
CA ASP A 39 36.23 -12.27 23.49
C ASP A 39 34.82 -12.87 23.57
N GLN A 40 34.71 -14.20 23.77
CA GLN A 40 33.42 -14.88 23.82
C GLN A 40 32.56 -14.50 25.04
N LEU A 41 33.16 -13.90 26.07
CA LEU A 41 32.45 -13.39 27.25
C LEU A 41 31.90 -11.98 27.05
N SER A 42 32.41 -11.22 26.06
CA SER A 42 31.99 -9.84 25.77
C SER A 42 30.67 -9.79 25.00
N ARG A 43 29.61 -10.29 25.65
CA ARG A 43 28.22 -10.29 25.18
C ARG A 43 27.23 -10.39 26.34
N TRP A 44 26.02 -9.89 26.11
CA TRP A 44 24.83 -10.38 26.79
C TRP A 44 24.33 -11.66 26.12
N SER A 45 23.67 -12.56 26.85
CA SER A 45 22.89 -13.66 26.26
C SER A 45 21.75 -14.10 27.17
N GLY A 46 20.53 -14.18 26.63
CA GLY A 46 19.33 -14.49 27.42
C GLY A 46 19.33 -15.89 28.05
N ALA A 47 18.79 -16.03 29.26
CA ALA A 47 18.75 -17.29 30.02
C ALA A 47 17.82 -18.35 29.39
N GLN A 48 16.79 -17.92 28.68
CA GLN A 48 15.76 -18.79 28.08
C GLN A 48 15.91 -18.84 26.55
N GLN A 49 15.02 -19.56 25.86
CA GLN A 49 14.97 -19.65 24.39
C GLN A 49 13.58 -19.23 23.87
N PRO A 50 13.48 -18.48 22.77
CA PRO A 50 12.18 -18.21 22.14
C PRO A 50 11.45 -19.51 21.79
N PRO A 51 10.12 -19.60 21.99
CA PRO A 51 9.20 -18.52 22.35
C PRO A 51 8.87 -18.43 23.86
N SER A 52 9.61 -19.07 24.78
CA SER A 52 9.14 -19.26 26.17
C SER A 52 8.91 -17.97 26.98
N MET A 53 9.66 -16.90 26.67
CA MET A 53 9.55 -15.59 27.32
C MET A 53 10.07 -14.49 26.39
N LYS A 54 9.42 -13.32 26.38
CA LYS A 54 9.91 -12.12 25.67
C LYS A 54 11.20 -11.62 26.33
N GLN A 55 12.33 -11.68 25.63
CA GLN A 55 13.62 -11.18 26.11
C GLN A 55 13.80 -9.70 25.79
N TRP A 56 14.51 -8.96 26.64
CA TRP A 56 14.75 -7.52 26.47
C TRP A 56 15.98 -7.02 27.23
N ILE A 57 16.56 -5.91 26.77
CA ILE A 57 17.53 -5.08 27.50
C ILE A 57 17.05 -3.63 27.45
N LEU A 58 17.06 -2.95 28.58
CA LEU A 58 16.72 -1.54 28.72
C LEU A 58 18.00 -0.74 29.02
N LEU A 59 18.36 0.14 28.09
CA LEU A 59 19.42 1.13 28.23
C LEU A 59 18.82 2.44 28.73
N ARG A 60 19.57 3.16 29.57
CA ARG A 60 19.27 4.54 29.99
C ARG A 60 20.43 5.42 29.55
N LEU A 61 20.15 6.42 28.73
CA LEU A 61 21.13 7.42 28.32
C LEU A 61 21.51 8.29 29.54
N ASP A 62 22.77 8.71 29.62
CA ASP A 62 23.26 9.51 30.76
C ASP A 62 22.81 10.98 30.63
N THR A 63 22.77 11.52 29.41
CA THR A 63 22.11 12.78 29.00
C THR A 63 20.76 12.52 28.31
N LEU A 64 19.92 13.56 28.16
CA LEU A 64 18.75 13.50 27.27
C LEU A 64 19.24 13.77 25.84
N ALA A 65 18.75 13.02 24.85
CA ALA A 65 19.28 13.13 23.49
C ALA A 65 18.21 12.91 22.40
N VAL A 66 18.45 13.51 21.24
CA VAL A 66 17.81 13.10 19.98
C VAL A 66 18.71 12.02 19.36
N VAL A 67 18.30 10.75 19.49
CA VAL A 67 19.04 9.61 18.93
C VAL A 67 18.97 9.65 17.40
N LYS A 68 20.12 9.50 16.75
CA LYS A 68 20.28 9.50 15.28
C LYS A 68 20.49 8.09 14.75
N SER A 69 21.25 7.26 15.46
CA SER A 69 21.51 5.87 15.06
C SER A 69 21.86 4.96 16.23
N ILE A 70 21.72 3.65 16.00
CA ILE A 70 22.21 2.57 16.86
C ILE A 70 23.08 1.62 16.03
N THR A 71 24.19 1.16 16.58
CA THR A 71 25.12 0.21 15.94
C THR A 71 25.22 -1.06 16.76
N PHE A 72 25.05 -2.21 16.12
CA PHE A 72 25.25 -3.53 16.71
C PHE A 72 26.59 -4.11 16.24
N GLY A 73 27.52 -4.29 17.16
CA GLY A 73 28.76 -5.02 16.92
C GLY A 73 28.52 -6.53 16.78
N LYS A 74 29.50 -7.22 16.18
CA LYS A 74 29.44 -8.65 15.84
C LYS A 74 30.57 -9.43 16.53
N PHE A 75 30.42 -10.74 16.64
CA PHE A 75 31.56 -11.61 16.90
C PHE A 75 32.49 -11.66 15.68
N HIS A 76 33.78 -11.89 15.89
CA HIS A 76 34.79 -11.99 14.82
C HIS A 76 34.59 -13.19 13.86
N ARG A 77 33.54 -14.00 14.06
CA ARG A 77 33.08 -15.10 13.20
C ARG A 77 31.55 -15.21 13.30
N LYS A 78 30.93 -15.87 12.31
CA LYS A 78 29.54 -16.38 12.42
C LYS A 78 29.37 -17.20 13.70
N HIS A 79 28.26 -17.05 14.40
CA HIS A 79 27.99 -17.73 15.67
C HIS A 79 26.47 -17.99 15.80
N PRO A 80 26.01 -19.20 16.15
CA PRO A 80 24.57 -19.54 16.08
C PRO A 80 23.69 -18.68 17.00
N CYS A 81 24.18 -18.29 18.17
CA CYS A 81 23.49 -17.33 19.06
C CYS A 81 23.38 -15.89 18.52
N ASN A 82 23.97 -15.53 17.37
CA ASN A 82 23.88 -14.18 16.82
C ASN A 82 22.40 -13.77 16.69
N MET A 83 22.03 -12.64 17.29
CA MET A 83 20.71 -12.03 17.11
C MET A 83 20.41 -11.88 15.63
N ARG A 84 19.25 -12.38 15.21
CA ARG A 84 18.76 -12.36 13.83
C ARG A 84 17.69 -11.30 13.64
N GLU A 85 16.74 -11.22 14.57
CA GLU A 85 15.57 -10.35 14.48
C GLU A 85 15.39 -9.64 15.82
N PHE A 86 15.06 -8.35 15.76
CA PHE A 86 14.85 -7.55 16.95
C PHE A 86 13.86 -6.40 16.72
N LYS A 87 13.31 -5.91 17.83
CA LYS A 87 12.59 -4.63 17.89
C LYS A 87 13.37 -3.64 18.75
N LEU A 88 13.24 -2.36 18.42
CA LEU A 88 13.78 -1.25 19.19
C LEU A 88 12.65 -0.30 19.57
N TYR A 89 12.62 0.07 20.85
CA TYR A 89 11.73 1.10 21.37
C TYR A 89 12.54 2.21 22.03
N VAL A 90 12.04 3.45 21.98
CA VAL A 90 12.65 4.62 22.61
C VAL A 90 11.60 5.44 23.36
N GLY A 91 11.99 6.13 24.42
CA GLY A 91 11.05 6.94 25.20
C GLY A 91 11.70 7.81 26.27
N LEU A 92 10.91 8.70 26.88
CA LEU A 92 11.27 9.48 28.06
C LEU A 92 11.18 8.67 29.36
N HIS A 93 10.30 7.66 29.39
CA HIS A 93 10.06 6.75 30.50
C HIS A 93 10.29 5.30 30.04
N PRO A 94 10.63 4.35 30.93
CA PRO A 94 10.97 2.98 30.54
C PRO A 94 9.73 2.10 30.26
N ASP A 95 8.58 2.52 30.80
CA ASP A 95 7.30 1.84 30.70
C ASP A 95 6.58 2.28 29.41
N HIS A 96 6.68 3.55 29.03
CA HIS A 96 5.95 4.15 27.91
C HIS A 96 6.92 4.55 26.78
N MET A 97 7.05 3.67 25.78
CA MET A 97 8.08 3.74 24.74
C MET A 97 7.52 3.47 23.34
N ILE A 98 7.96 4.25 22.34
CA ILE A 98 7.55 4.15 20.94
C ILE A 98 8.40 3.07 20.25
N GLN A 99 7.78 2.10 19.56
CA GLN A 99 8.51 1.19 18.66
C GLN A 99 9.02 1.99 17.44
N VAL A 100 10.34 2.11 17.29
CA VAL A 100 10.98 2.87 16.20
C VAL A 100 11.67 2.01 15.16
N LEU A 101 11.89 0.72 15.45
CA LEU A 101 12.49 -0.22 14.51
C LEU A 101 11.99 -1.65 14.79
N HIS A 102 11.73 -2.42 13.74
CA HIS A 102 11.62 -3.88 13.74
C HIS A 102 12.35 -4.35 12.49
N THR A 103 13.48 -5.04 12.65
CA THR A 103 14.33 -5.41 11.52
C THR A 103 15.24 -6.59 11.86
N ASN A 104 16.03 -7.01 10.87
CA ASN A 104 16.96 -8.12 10.97
C ASN A 104 18.42 -7.66 11.03
N LEU A 105 19.25 -8.48 11.67
CA LEU A 105 20.72 -8.42 11.63
C LEU A 105 21.24 -9.57 10.76
N LYS A 106 22.29 -9.33 9.99
CA LYS A 106 23.01 -10.37 9.25
C LYS A 106 23.87 -11.24 10.17
N ASP A 107 23.99 -12.52 9.84
CA ASP A 107 25.01 -13.39 10.42
C ASP A 107 26.33 -13.21 9.65
N ASP A 108 27.05 -12.13 9.94
CA ASP A 108 28.44 -11.95 9.54
C ASP A 108 29.21 -11.15 10.60
N VAL A 109 30.39 -10.66 10.24
CA VAL A 109 31.35 -10.01 11.15
C VAL A 109 31.35 -8.49 11.07
N ILE A 110 30.49 -7.90 10.23
CA ILE A 110 30.45 -6.45 9.96
C ILE A 110 29.46 -5.79 10.94
N PRO A 111 29.86 -4.79 11.75
CA PRO A 111 28.94 -4.04 12.59
C PRO A 111 27.86 -3.35 11.74
N GLU A 112 26.59 -3.51 12.12
CA GLU A 112 25.45 -2.96 11.39
C GLU A 112 24.88 -1.74 12.12
N THR A 113 24.73 -0.62 11.41
CA THR A 113 24.20 0.65 11.95
C THR A 113 22.85 0.96 11.34
N PHE A 114 21.87 1.27 12.18
CA PHE A 114 20.50 1.59 11.81
C PHE A 114 20.20 3.04 12.17
N ALA A 115 19.64 3.80 11.23
CA ALA A 115 19.12 5.13 11.49
C ALA A 115 17.85 5.03 12.36
N ILE A 116 17.68 5.97 13.30
CA ILE A 116 16.51 6.04 14.17
C ILE A 116 15.62 7.22 13.75
N PRO A 117 14.31 6.99 13.52
CA PRO A 117 13.33 8.06 13.36
C PRO A 117 13.39 9.03 14.54
N GLN A 118 13.42 10.34 14.24
CA GLN A 118 13.51 11.40 15.25
C GLN A 118 12.15 12.05 15.55
N SER A 119 11.14 11.72 14.75
CA SER A 119 9.76 12.16 14.88
C SER A 119 8.81 10.97 14.89
N ASN A 120 7.64 11.16 15.51
CA ASN A 120 6.55 10.20 15.50
C ASN A 120 5.79 10.21 14.15
N LYS A 121 4.68 9.46 14.08
CA LYS A 121 3.82 9.34 12.87
C LYS A 121 3.25 10.68 12.40
N ASP A 122 3.04 11.64 13.30
CA ASP A 122 2.50 12.97 13.02
C ASP A 122 3.61 14.00 12.71
N GLY A 123 4.86 13.55 12.54
CA GLY A 123 6.01 14.40 12.28
C GLY A 123 6.56 15.16 13.51
N VAL A 124 5.94 15.03 14.67
CA VAL A 124 6.37 15.72 15.91
C VAL A 124 7.68 15.08 16.42
N PRO A 125 8.75 15.86 16.60
CA PRO A 125 10.03 15.35 17.08
C PRO A 125 9.92 14.89 18.53
N PHE A 126 10.66 13.85 18.90
CA PHE A 126 10.73 13.36 20.28
C PHE A 126 12.16 13.27 20.80
N THR A 127 12.30 13.35 22.13
CA THR A 127 13.58 13.19 22.82
C THR A 127 13.62 11.86 23.56
N THR A 128 14.81 11.24 23.61
CA THR A 128 15.01 9.89 24.13
C THR A 128 15.80 9.93 25.43
N ARG A 129 15.32 9.20 26.44
CA ARG A 129 16.02 8.94 27.70
C ARG A 129 16.31 7.45 27.91
N PHE A 130 15.43 6.58 27.43
CA PHE A 130 15.53 5.12 27.50
C PHE A 130 15.48 4.50 26.11
N ILE A 131 16.19 3.39 25.92
CA ILE A 131 16.17 2.58 24.69
C ILE A 131 15.98 1.12 25.09
N LYS A 132 14.94 0.45 24.60
CA LYS A 132 14.58 -0.93 24.94
C LYS A 132 14.76 -1.80 23.70
N ILE A 133 15.77 -2.66 23.72
CA ILE A 133 16.07 -3.65 22.67
C ILE A 133 15.32 -4.93 23.04
N ILE A 134 14.47 -5.43 22.14
CA ILE A 134 13.74 -6.69 22.30
C ILE A 134 14.27 -7.68 21.24
N PRO A 135 15.26 -8.54 21.59
CA PRO A 135 15.68 -9.65 20.74
C PRO A 135 14.53 -10.67 20.56
N LEU A 136 14.22 -11.02 19.31
CA LEU A 136 13.12 -11.93 18.96
C LEU A 136 13.61 -13.32 18.51
N SER A 137 14.66 -13.38 17.69
CA SER A 137 15.24 -14.65 17.24
C SER A 137 16.77 -14.59 17.07
N ALA A 138 17.40 -15.77 17.06
CA ALA A 138 18.80 -15.98 16.70
C ALA A 138 18.91 -16.67 15.33
N HIS A 139 20.09 -16.65 14.71
CA HIS A 139 20.34 -17.33 13.43
C HIS A 139 20.38 -18.86 13.56
N GLY A 140 20.84 -19.39 14.68
CA GLY A 140 20.77 -20.81 15.02
C GLY A 140 19.44 -21.19 15.65
N GLN A 141 18.79 -22.23 15.13
CA GLN A 141 17.58 -22.81 15.73
C GLN A 141 17.91 -23.40 17.12
N SER A 142 17.06 -23.14 18.12
CA SER A 142 17.22 -23.61 19.51
C SER A 142 18.51 -23.16 20.20
N PHE A 143 19.01 -21.96 19.87
CA PHE A 143 20.07 -21.27 20.59
C PHE A 143 19.52 -20.05 21.36
N HIS A 144 20.16 -19.74 22.49
CA HIS A 144 19.94 -18.47 23.20
C HIS A 144 20.35 -17.29 22.31
N ILE A 145 19.66 -16.16 22.42
CA ILE A 145 20.01 -14.95 21.66
C ILE A 145 21.15 -14.21 22.37
N SER A 146 22.18 -13.83 21.62
CA SER A 146 23.32 -13.03 22.06
C SER A 146 23.33 -11.65 21.42
N ILE A 147 23.66 -10.63 22.21
CA ILE A 147 23.99 -9.28 21.75
C ILE A 147 25.43 -9.01 22.18
N TRP A 148 26.31 -8.71 21.21
CA TRP A 148 27.76 -8.61 21.45
C TRP A 148 28.17 -7.22 21.94
N TYR A 149 27.87 -6.19 21.15
CA TYR A 149 28.18 -4.80 21.46
C TYR A 149 27.08 -3.88 20.93
N VAL A 150 26.81 -2.80 21.65
CA VAL A 150 25.89 -1.72 21.24
C VAL A 150 26.59 -0.37 21.34
N SER A 151 26.51 0.42 20.28
CA SER A 151 26.80 1.85 20.31
C SER A 151 25.56 2.63 19.93
N VAL A 152 25.44 3.87 20.43
CA VAL A 152 24.33 4.78 20.11
C VAL A 152 24.93 6.13 19.78
N ALA A 153 24.43 6.81 18.75
CA ALA A 153 24.85 8.16 18.41
C ALA A 153 23.64 9.11 18.30
N GLY A 154 23.82 10.38 18.66
CA GLY A 154 22.75 11.37 18.67
C GLY A 154 23.22 12.79 18.95
N ILE A 155 22.27 13.69 19.20
CA ILE A 155 22.51 15.07 19.60
C ILE A 155 22.12 15.23 21.08
N THR A 156 23.02 15.74 21.90
CA THR A 156 22.81 16.02 23.34
C THR A 156 22.66 17.51 23.65
N GLU A 157 23.04 18.39 22.71
CA GLU A 157 23.12 19.84 22.85
C GLU A 157 21.84 20.44 23.46
N PRO A 158 21.87 20.94 24.72
CA PRO A 158 20.66 21.34 25.44
C PRO A 158 19.84 22.42 24.74
N SER A 159 20.49 23.35 24.01
CA SER A 159 19.81 24.40 23.25
C SER A 159 19.00 23.87 22.05
N TYR A 160 19.27 22.63 21.61
CA TYR A 160 18.53 21.92 20.57
C TYR A 160 17.57 20.87 21.16
N VAL A 161 17.99 20.12 22.18
CA VAL A 161 17.21 19.00 22.73
C VAL A 161 16.03 19.48 23.59
N GLU A 162 16.22 20.49 24.45
CA GLU A 162 15.18 20.89 25.41
C GLU A 162 13.93 21.50 24.76
N PRO A 163 14.01 22.35 23.69
CA PRO A 163 12.82 22.80 22.97
C PRO A 163 12.00 21.64 22.38
N LEU A 164 12.66 20.59 21.88
CA LEU A 164 12.00 19.41 21.31
C LEU A 164 11.33 18.56 22.41
N ARG A 165 11.90 18.50 23.62
CA ARG A 165 11.23 17.88 24.78
C ARG A 165 9.94 18.62 25.13
N VAL A 166 10.00 19.95 25.25
CA VAL A 166 8.82 20.78 25.57
C VAL A 166 7.74 20.63 24.49
N GLN A 167 8.11 20.70 23.21
CA GLN A 167 7.19 20.48 22.09
C GLN A 167 6.52 19.09 22.13
N TYR A 168 7.26 18.05 22.50
CA TYR A 168 6.74 16.69 22.61
C TYR A 168 5.78 16.50 23.81
N ASP A 169 6.10 17.14 24.95
CA ASP A 169 5.22 17.12 26.13
C ASP A 169 3.93 17.94 25.89
N GLU A 170 4.00 19.10 25.23
CA GLU A 170 2.83 19.87 24.78
C GLU A 170 1.94 19.05 23.82
N TYR A 171 2.54 18.27 22.91
CA TYR A 171 1.82 17.35 22.02
C TYR A 171 1.14 16.20 22.78
N ARG A 172 1.80 15.59 23.78
CA ARG A 172 1.17 14.58 24.65
C ARG A 172 -0.02 15.17 25.42
N GLU A 173 0.13 16.36 26.00
CA GLU A 173 -0.96 17.06 26.69
C GLU A 173 -2.14 17.35 25.74
N ALA A 174 -1.86 17.81 24.52
CA ALA A 174 -2.87 18.06 23.48
C ALA A 174 -3.67 16.80 23.11
N ILE A 175 -3.01 15.64 22.96
CA ILE A 175 -3.69 14.35 22.72
C ILE A 175 -4.61 14.01 23.89
N VAL A 176 -4.07 13.97 25.11
CA VAL A 176 -4.82 13.55 26.30
C VAL A 176 -6.04 14.46 26.50
N LEU A 177 -5.90 15.76 26.32
CA LEU A 177 -7.02 16.72 26.36
C LEU A 177 -8.03 16.50 25.23
N ARG A 178 -7.62 16.12 24.00
CA ARG A 178 -8.56 15.74 22.92
C ARG A 178 -9.33 14.46 23.26
N HIS A 179 -8.71 13.44 23.87
CA HIS A 179 -9.44 12.24 24.35
C HIS A 179 -10.41 12.57 25.50
N ILE A 180 -10.02 13.45 26.44
CA ILE A 180 -10.91 13.94 27.50
C ILE A 180 -12.11 14.70 26.91
N LEU A 181 -11.88 15.61 25.98
CA LEU A 181 -12.94 16.37 25.30
C LEU A 181 -13.90 15.44 24.53
N LYS A 182 -13.38 14.44 23.79
CA LYS A 182 -14.20 13.39 23.15
C LYS A 182 -15.06 12.64 24.18
N HIS A 183 -14.46 12.22 25.31
CA HIS A 183 -15.19 11.49 26.35
C HIS A 183 -16.29 12.34 27.00
N LEU A 184 -15.99 13.59 27.37
CA LEU A 184 -16.98 14.51 27.95
C LEU A 184 -18.15 14.72 26.98
N ARG A 185 -17.87 14.98 25.69
CA ARG A 185 -18.90 15.12 24.65
C ARG A 185 -19.75 13.86 24.52
N LYS A 186 -19.14 12.69 24.37
CA LYS A 186 -19.83 11.39 24.25
C LYS A 186 -20.61 10.98 25.51
N ARG A 187 -20.29 11.56 26.67
CA ARG A 187 -21.04 11.42 27.93
C ARG A 187 -22.02 12.57 28.21
N ARG A 188 -22.30 13.42 27.23
CA ARG A 188 -23.23 14.58 27.34
C ARG A 188 -22.79 15.66 28.35
N LEU A 189 -21.53 15.64 28.80
CA LEU A 189 -20.99 16.59 29.78
C LEU A 189 -20.50 17.88 29.07
N LEU A 190 -21.44 18.63 28.49
CA LEU A 190 -21.16 19.78 27.62
C LEU A 190 -20.64 21.01 28.38
N THR A 191 -21.07 21.22 29.62
CA THR A 191 -20.60 22.31 30.50
C THR A 191 -19.08 22.25 30.75
N PRO A 192 -18.50 21.15 31.27
CA PRO A 192 -17.04 21.05 31.45
C PRO A 192 -16.28 21.00 30.11
N TYR A 193 -16.85 20.37 29.07
CA TYR A 193 -16.29 20.36 27.71
C TYR A 193 -16.04 21.78 27.19
N SER A 194 -17.05 22.65 27.27
CA SER A 194 -16.96 24.04 26.83
C SER A 194 -16.00 24.86 27.69
N SER A 195 -15.96 24.60 29.00
CA SER A 195 -15.04 25.25 29.94
C SER A 195 -13.56 24.94 29.65
N ILE A 196 -13.25 23.71 29.21
CA ILE A 196 -11.89 23.32 28.80
C ILE A 196 -11.53 23.97 27.46
N LEU A 197 -12.42 23.94 26.46
CA LEU A 197 -12.16 24.58 25.16
C LEU A 197 -11.94 26.11 25.29
N MET A 198 -12.74 26.80 26.11
CA MET A 198 -12.58 28.25 26.35
C MET A 198 -11.27 28.62 27.07
N ARG A 199 -10.55 27.65 27.65
CA ARG A 199 -9.32 27.87 28.42
C ARG A 199 -8.06 27.26 27.79
N THR A 200 -8.21 26.55 26.68
CA THR A 200 -7.11 25.93 25.93
C THR A 200 -7.01 26.56 24.54
N ARG A 201 -5.93 26.25 23.80
CA ARG A 201 -5.79 26.60 22.37
C ARG A 201 -6.01 25.37 21.48
N LEU A 202 -6.80 24.41 21.95
CA LEU A 202 -6.97 23.11 21.32
C LEU A 202 -8.21 23.08 20.44
N GLU A 203 -8.02 22.72 19.18
CA GLU A 203 -9.11 22.27 18.31
C GLU A 203 -9.26 20.75 18.48
N LEU A 204 -10.45 20.30 18.88
CA LEU A 204 -10.76 18.86 18.98
C LEU A 204 -10.80 18.19 17.60
N GLU A 205 -11.27 18.97 16.62
CA GLU A 205 -11.65 18.59 15.26
C GLU A 205 -11.88 19.89 14.46
N HIS A 206 -11.99 19.80 13.15
CA HIS A 206 -12.21 20.95 12.27
C HIS A 206 -13.60 21.58 12.51
N PRO A 207 -13.77 22.92 12.46
CA PRO A 207 -15.03 23.59 12.84
C PRO A 207 -16.30 23.10 12.11
N LEU A 208 -16.20 22.64 10.86
CA LEU A 208 -17.34 22.03 10.15
C LEU A 208 -17.81 20.71 10.80
N VAL A 209 -16.91 19.94 11.41
CA VAL A 209 -17.23 18.69 12.11
C VAL A 209 -17.96 18.99 13.43
N SER A 210 -17.53 20.02 14.15
CA SER A 210 -18.26 20.49 15.35
C SER A 210 -19.60 21.15 15.01
N ALA A 211 -19.73 21.78 13.85
CA ALA A 211 -21.02 22.22 13.32
C ALA A 211 -21.94 21.01 13.02
N LEU A 212 -21.42 19.97 12.38
CA LEU A 212 -22.16 18.73 12.07
C LEU A 212 -22.62 18.02 13.35
N HIS A 213 -21.75 17.88 14.36
CA HIS A 213 -22.13 17.37 15.68
C HIS A 213 -23.29 18.19 16.28
N THR A 214 -23.15 19.52 16.27
CA THR A 214 -24.14 20.43 16.86
C THR A 214 -25.50 20.34 16.17
N SER A 215 -25.54 20.34 14.83
CA SER A 215 -26.79 20.25 14.08
C SER A 215 -27.43 18.86 14.15
N LEU A 216 -26.65 17.80 13.94
CA LEU A 216 -27.15 16.42 13.91
C LEU A 216 -27.51 15.92 15.32
N VAL A 217 -26.56 15.95 16.26
CA VAL A 217 -26.72 15.33 17.59
C VAL A 217 -27.60 16.18 18.49
N LEU A 218 -27.20 17.44 18.73
CA LEU A 218 -27.84 18.29 19.73
C LEU A 218 -29.16 18.89 19.23
N GLN A 219 -29.17 19.44 18.01
CA GLN A 219 -30.32 20.22 17.52
C GLN A 219 -31.36 19.38 16.77
N GLY A 220 -30.97 18.26 16.14
CA GLY A 220 -31.83 17.48 15.24
C GLY A 220 -32.11 18.18 13.90
N ASP A 221 -31.27 19.14 13.49
CA ASP A 221 -31.38 19.80 12.19
C ASP A 221 -30.62 19.00 11.12
N PHE A 222 -31.29 17.94 10.67
CA PHE A 222 -30.83 17.09 9.57
C PHE A 222 -30.62 17.87 8.26
N SER A 223 -31.38 18.95 8.03
CA SER A 223 -31.32 19.72 6.78
C SER A 223 -30.08 20.61 6.75
N PHE A 224 -29.75 21.25 7.88
CA PHE A 224 -28.48 21.95 8.03
C PHE A 224 -27.30 20.97 8.03
N ALA A 225 -27.44 19.78 8.62
CA ALA A 225 -26.42 18.73 8.61
C ALA A 225 -26.06 18.28 7.18
N GLU A 226 -27.03 18.01 6.31
CA GLU A 226 -26.79 17.75 4.87
C GLU A 226 -26.05 18.94 4.21
N SER A 227 -26.42 20.18 4.53
CA SER A 227 -25.78 21.38 3.98
C SER A 227 -24.28 21.54 4.33
N ILE A 228 -23.75 20.76 5.28
CA ILE A 228 -22.33 20.83 5.68
C ILE A 228 -21.44 19.96 4.78
N PHE A 229 -21.96 18.86 4.22
CA PHE A 229 -21.15 17.92 3.42
C PHE A 229 -20.49 18.55 2.18
N PRO A 230 -21.18 19.37 1.36
CA PRO A 230 -20.53 20.11 0.26
C PRO A 230 -19.45 21.10 0.73
N LYS A 231 -19.58 21.64 1.94
CA LYS A 231 -18.59 22.54 2.56
C LYS A 231 -17.36 21.74 3.03
N MET A 232 -17.56 20.53 3.55
CA MET A 232 -16.47 19.61 3.94
C MET A 232 -15.68 19.12 2.72
N SER A 233 -16.38 18.76 1.64
CA SER A 233 -15.78 18.46 0.33
C SER A 233 -14.97 19.65 -0.21
N SER A 234 -15.55 20.86 -0.21
CA SER A 234 -14.83 22.10 -0.59
C SER A 234 -13.60 22.38 0.28
N ALA A 235 -13.61 21.94 1.54
CA ALA A 235 -12.49 22.03 2.48
C ALA A 235 -11.55 20.80 2.47
N ARG A 236 -11.70 19.89 1.50
CA ARG A 236 -10.85 18.70 1.29
C ARG A 236 -10.82 17.67 2.43
N LEU A 237 -11.79 17.72 3.35
CA LEU A 237 -11.78 16.84 4.54
C LEU A 237 -11.99 15.35 4.20
N PHE A 238 -12.39 15.04 2.96
CA PHE A 238 -12.60 13.68 2.46
C PHE A 238 -11.41 13.13 1.64
N ASP A 239 -10.38 13.94 1.34
CA ASP A 239 -9.34 13.59 0.37
C ASP A 239 -8.53 12.35 0.77
N ASN A 240 -8.32 12.10 2.07
CA ASN A 240 -7.65 10.88 2.55
C ASN A 240 -8.57 9.65 2.43
N TYR A 241 -9.87 9.79 2.70
CA TYR A 241 -10.83 8.70 2.54
C TYR A 241 -10.95 8.31 1.06
N ILE A 242 -11.15 9.29 0.17
CA ILE A 242 -11.22 9.12 -1.28
C ILE A 242 -9.96 8.45 -1.83
N ARG A 243 -8.77 8.83 -1.35
CA ARG A 243 -7.51 8.12 -1.68
C ARG A 243 -7.48 6.70 -1.11
N SER A 244 -7.97 6.47 0.11
CA SER A 244 -8.03 5.12 0.72
C SER A 244 -8.92 4.14 -0.05
N CYS A 245 -9.96 4.62 -0.74
CA CYS A 245 -10.85 3.79 -1.55
C CYS A 245 -10.12 3.00 -2.64
N GLN A 246 -10.59 1.77 -2.88
CA GLN A 246 -10.12 0.87 -3.93
C GLN A 246 -10.18 1.57 -5.30
N PRO A 247 -9.07 1.68 -6.04
CA PRO A 247 -9.06 2.29 -7.35
C PRO A 247 -9.43 1.30 -8.46
N HIS A 248 -10.00 1.82 -9.53
CA HIS A 248 -10.28 1.10 -10.77
C HIS A 248 -9.47 1.71 -11.92
N ALA A 249 -8.99 0.88 -12.85
CA ALA A 249 -8.29 1.31 -14.05
C ALA A 249 -9.26 1.46 -15.22
N CYS A 250 -9.57 2.71 -15.58
CA CYS A 250 -10.24 3.02 -16.84
C CYS A 250 -9.17 3.08 -17.94
N TRP A 251 -9.34 2.28 -18.99
CA TRP A 251 -8.41 2.17 -20.11
C TRP A 251 -9.02 2.76 -21.39
N THR A 252 -8.18 3.32 -22.25
CA THR A 252 -8.59 3.81 -23.58
C THR A 252 -7.49 3.48 -24.58
N ARG A 253 -7.85 2.76 -25.65
CA ARG A 253 -6.92 2.46 -26.75
C ARG A 253 -6.73 3.71 -27.60
N LEU A 254 -5.48 4.04 -27.89
CA LEU A 254 -5.09 5.20 -28.65
C LEU A 254 -4.80 4.79 -30.10
N HIS A 255 -5.46 5.47 -31.04
CA HIS A 255 -5.42 5.17 -32.47
C HIS A 255 -4.80 6.32 -33.30
N GLY A 256 -4.03 7.18 -32.65
CA GLY A 256 -3.27 8.23 -33.33
C GLY A 256 -2.29 7.64 -34.34
N SER A 257 -2.21 8.25 -35.51
CA SER A 257 -1.21 8.00 -36.55
C SER A 257 -0.42 9.28 -36.82
N ASP A 258 0.69 9.16 -37.55
CA ASP A 258 1.35 10.32 -38.13
C ASP A 258 0.60 10.89 -39.37
N ALA A 259 1.25 11.82 -40.07
CA ALA A 259 0.70 12.53 -41.22
C ALA A 259 0.59 11.68 -42.49
N ASP A 260 1.43 10.64 -42.64
CA ASP A 260 1.38 9.69 -43.76
C ASP A 260 0.45 8.50 -43.43
N GLY A 261 0.13 8.30 -42.14
CA GLY A 261 -0.72 7.23 -41.63
C GLY A 261 0.07 6.11 -40.93
N ASP A 262 1.39 6.24 -40.82
CA ASP A 262 2.26 5.27 -40.16
C ASP A 262 2.13 5.38 -38.61
N ALA A 263 2.48 4.29 -37.91
CA ALA A 263 2.56 4.20 -36.45
C ALA A 263 3.64 3.17 -36.02
N PRO A 264 4.12 3.15 -34.75
CA PRO A 264 5.17 2.23 -34.32
C PRO A 264 4.73 0.75 -34.38
N GLY A 265 5.21 0.01 -35.39
CA GLY A 265 4.84 -1.41 -35.58
C GLY A 265 5.28 -2.37 -34.45
N PRO A 266 4.81 -3.64 -34.46
CA PRO A 266 4.86 -4.54 -33.30
C PRO A 266 6.25 -4.77 -32.72
N ARG A 267 6.41 -4.58 -31.39
CA ARG A 267 7.75 -4.59 -30.77
C ARG A 267 7.76 -4.89 -29.27
N GLY A 268 8.73 -5.71 -28.85
CA GLY A 268 9.10 -5.90 -27.43
C GLY A 268 10.46 -5.27 -27.12
N GLY A 269 10.70 -4.89 -25.85
CA GLY A 269 12.02 -4.45 -25.39
C GLY A 269 12.52 -3.12 -26.00
N HIS A 270 11.61 -2.31 -26.55
CA HIS A 270 11.85 -0.92 -26.91
C HIS A 270 12.01 -0.05 -25.66
N ALA A 271 12.41 1.22 -25.81
CA ALA A 271 12.39 2.20 -24.71
C ALA A 271 11.38 3.32 -24.97
N MET A 272 10.81 3.89 -23.90
CA MET A 272 9.97 5.08 -23.94
C MET A 272 10.46 6.10 -22.92
N ALA A 273 10.27 7.39 -23.20
CA ALA A 273 10.51 8.48 -22.24
C ALA A 273 9.55 9.66 -22.50
N LEU A 274 9.00 10.24 -21.43
CA LEU A 274 8.11 11.40 -21.51
C LEU A 274 8.87 12.71 -21.27
N ASP A 275 8.75 13.64 -22.21
CA ASP A 275 9.03 15.07 -21.99
C ASP A 275 7.79 15.72 -21.39
N ALA A 276 7.65 15.63 -20.07
CA ALA A 276 6.47 16.13 -19.36
C ALA A 276 6.33 17.66 -19.49
N SER A 277 7.42 18.38 -19.78
CA SER A 277 7.36 19.82 -20.02
C SER A 277 6.57 20.16 -21.29
N ARG A 278 6.74 19.38 -22.37
CA ARG A 278 6.03 19.56 -23.65
C ARG A 278 4.77 18.70 -23.81
N GLY A 279 4.66 17.58 -23.11
CA GLY A 279 3.62 16.57 -23.36
C GLY A 279 3.93 15.65 -24.55
N ILE A 280 5.21 15.33 -24.77
CA ILE A 280 5.66 14.47 -25.87
C ILE A 280 6.25 13.17 -25.32
N ILE A 281 5.78 12.02 -25.81
CA ILE A 281 6.31 10.70 -25.47
C ILE A 281 7.21 10.24 -26.61
N TYR A 282 8.49 10.03 -26.33
CA TYR A 282 9.43 9.48 -27.32
C TYR A 282 9.51 7.96 -27.19
N LEU A 283 9.62 7.26 -28.32
CA LEU A 283 9.83 5.81 -28.40
C LEU A 283 11.04 5.52 -29.31
N LEU A 284 11.89 4.59 -28.88
CA LEU A 284 13.09 4.17 -29.64
C LEU A 284 13.20 2.64 -29.73
N GLY A 285 13.43 2.15 -30.95
CA GLY A 285 13.91 0.81 -31.25
C GLY A 285 13.04 -0.33 -30.72
N GLY A 286 13.68 -1.40 -30.21
CA GLY A 286 13.04 -2.64 -29.75
C GLY A 286 13.40 -3.86 -30.59
N TRP A 287 12.57 -4.90 -30.53
CA TRP A 287 12.69 -6.14 -31.30
C TRP A 287 11.33 -6.54 -31.90
N ASP A 288 11.27 -6.70 -33.23
CA ASP A 288 10.05 -6.97 -34.00
C ASP A 288 9.67 -8.48 -34.11
N GLY A 289 10.47 -9.35 -33.50
CA GLY A 289 10.36 -10.81 -33.63
C GLY A 289 11.40 -11.41 -34.59
N ARG A 290 12.12 -10.60 -35.37
CA ARG A 290 13.14 -11.03 -36.35
C ARG A 290 14.47 -10.28 -36.22
N LYS A 291 14.43 -9.00 -35.83
CA LYS A 291 15.60 -8.11 -35.72
C LYS A 291 15.41 -7.06 -34.63
N SER A 292 16.53 -6.48 -34.20
CA SER A 292 16.53 -5.22 -33.45
C SER A 292 16.12 -4.05 -34.34
N LEU A 293 15.52 -3.02 -33.75
CA LEU A 293 15.08 -1.80 -34.42
C LEU A 293 15.87 -0.57 -33.93
N ASP A 294 15.93 0.46 -34.77
CA ASP A 294 16.59 1.76 -34.53
C ASP A 294 15.75 2.97 -34.96
N ASP A 295 14.44 2.78 -35.12
CA ASP A 295 13.48 3.84 -35.45
C ASP A 295 13.12 4.69 -34.22
N LEU A 296 13.05 6.01 -34.43
CA LEU A 296 12.72 7.00 -33.40
C LEU A 296 11.39 7.67 -33.72
N TRP A 297 10.51 7.69 -32.73
CA TRP A 297 9.16 8.25 -32.81
C TRP A 297 8.90 9.24 -31.67
N ALA A 298 7.96 10.16 -31.90
CA ALA A 298 7.34 10.98 -30.86
C ALA A 298 5.81 10.85 -30.93
N TYR A 299 5.13 10.86 -29.80
CA TYR A 299 3.68 10.99 -29.69
C TYR A 299 3.35 12.30 -28.96
N ASP A 300 2.56 13.16 -29.59
CA ASP A 300 2.07 14.40 -29.01
C ASP A 300 0.73 14.15 -28.29
N ILE A 301 0.72 14.33 -26.96
CA ILE A 301 -0.46 14.07 -26.12
C ILE A 301 -1.58 15.09 -26.37
N GLY A 302 -1.26 16.31 -26.83
CA GLY A 302 -2.25 17.37 -27.05
C GLY A 302 -3.02 17.25 -28.36
N THR A 303 -2.44 16.60 -29.36
CA THR A 303 -3.03 16.33 -30.68
C THR A 303 -3.40 14.86 -30.90
N GLU A 304 -3.01 13.99 -29.97
CA GLU A 304 -3.20 12.53 -29.95
C GLU A 304 -2.66 11.84 -31.22
N ARG A 305 -1.41 12.15 -31.61
CA ARG A 305 -0.76 11.68 -32.85
C ARG A 305 0.68 11.26 -32.65
N TRP A 306 1.11 10.26 -33.43
CA TRP A 306 2.52 9.93 -33.62
C TRP A 306 3.17 10.87 -34.65
N GLU A 307 4.50 10.93 -34.62
CA GLU A 307 5.37 11.58 -35.59
C GLU A 307 6.63 10.71 -35.72
N MET A 308 6.96 10.29 -36.94
CA MET A 308 8.13 9.49 -37.23
C MET A 308 9.38 10.38 -37.38
N LEU A 309 10.14 10.56 -36.30
CA LEU A 309 11.30 11.46 -36.26
C LEU A 309 12.52 10.93 -37.03
N CYS A 310 12.75 9.61 -37.03
CA CYS A 310 13.80 9.00 -37.84
C CYS A 310 13.49 7.53 -38.17
N ARG A 311 13.59 7.15 -39.45
CA ARG A 311 13.36 5.77 -39.95
C ARG A 311 14.50 4.79 -39.61
N THR A 312 15.72 5.28 -39.37
CA THR A 312 16.93 4.46 -39.16
C THR A 312 18.01 5.30 -38.48
N THR A 313 18.02 5.39 -37.14
CA THR A 313 18.99 6.23 -36.41
C THR A 313 20.46 5.79 -36.58
N GLU A 314 20.75 4.56 -37.02
CA GLU A 314 22.11 4.15 -37.40
C GLU A 314 22.68 4.94 -38.60
N ARG A 315 21.81 5.54 -39.41
CA ARG A 315 22.22 6.41 -40.54
C ARG A 315 22.47 7.85 -40.13
N GLU A 316 22.03 8.25 -38.93
CA GLU A 316 22.29 9.59 -38.41
C GLU A 316 23.73 9.71 -37.92
N LYS A 317 24.30 10.92 -38.05
CA LYS A 317 25.63 11.19 -37.53
C LYS A 317 25.63 11.02 -36.01
N ASN A 318 26.45 10.10 -35.51
CA ASN A 318 26.52 9.68 -34.10
C ASN A 318 25.25 8.99 -33.56
N GLY A 319 24.31 8.58 -34.42
CA GLY A 319 23.09 7.92 -33.97
C GLY A 319 23.33 6.48 -33.48
N PRO A 320 22.44 5.95 -32.62
CA PRO A 320 22.55 4.58 -32.11
C PRO A 320 22.25 3.52 -33.17
N SER A 321 23.09 2.47 -33.21
CA SER A 321 22.78 1.22 -33.90
C SER A 321 21.50 0.55 -33.37
N PRO A 322 20.86 -0.38 -34.13
CA PRO A 322 19.68 -1.13 -33.68
C PRO A 322 19.84 -1.81 -32.32
N ARG A 323 18.77 -1.77 -31.50
CA ARG A 323 18.83 -2.21 -30.11
C ARG A 323 17.49 -2.54 -29.46
N SER A 324 17.52 -3.60 -28.65
CA SER A 324 16.46 -4.01 -27.71
C SER A 324 17.02 -4.12 -26.28
N CYS A 325 16.14 -4.17 -25.27
CA CYS A 325 16.46 -4.22 -23.83
C CYS A 325 17.41 -3.11 -23.32
N HIS A 326 17.45 -1.99 -24.05
CA HIS A 326 18.14 -0.76 -23.70
C HIS A 326 17.25 0.14 -22.82
N LYS A 327 17.78 1.28 -22.37
CA LYS A 327 16.99 2.31 -21.67
C LYS A 327 17.17 3.69 -22.30
N MET A 328 16.13 4.50 -22.15
CA MET A 328 16.06 5.90 -22.56
C MET A 328 15.43 6.70 -21.42
N VAL A 329 15.96 7.89 -21.14
CA VAL A 329 15.38 8.85 -20.18
C VAL A 329 15.35 10.25 -20.79
N CYS A 330 14.37 11.07 -20.39
CA CYS A 330 14.26 12.46 -20.83
C CYS A 330 14.71 13.41 -19.73
N ASP A 331 15.61 14.32 -20.07
CA ASP A 331 15.88 15.54 -19.31
C ASP A 331 14.99 16.66 -19.85
N SER A 332 13.99 17.05 -19.06
CA SER A 332 13.03 18.10 -19.45
C SER A 332 13.60 19.52 -19.32
N LYS A 333 14.71 19.72 -18.61
CA LYS A 333 15.40 21.03 -18.48
C LYS A 333 16.39 21.25 -19.61
N ALA A 334 17.32 20.32 -19.84
CA ALA A 334 18.23 20.39 -20.98
C ALA A 334 17.50 20.15 -22.32
N GLY A 335 16.36 19.46 -22.30
CA GLY A 335 15.61 19.13 -23.51
C GLY A 335 16.31 18.06 -24.35
N CYS A 336 16.73 17.00 -23.67
CA CYS A 336 17.57 15.94 -24.23
C CYS A 336 17.04 14.56 -23.84
N LEU A 337 17.16 13.58 -24.74
CA LEU A 337 17.02 12.17 -24.41
C LEU A 337 18.40 11.57 -24.23
N TYR A 338 18.58 10.70 -23.24
CA TYR A 338 19.82 9.95 -23.00
C TYR A 338 19.55 8.45 -23.15
N VAL A 339 20.38 7.75 -23.93
CA VAL A 339 20.18 6.35 -24.32
C VAL A 339 21.40 5.50 -23.98
N LEU A 340 21.19 4.39 -23.28
CA LEU A 340 22.25 3.50 -22.78
C LEU A 340 21.90 2.01 -22.96
N GLY A 341 22.92 1.22 -23.26
CA GLY A 341 22.85 -0.24 -23.32
C GLY A 341 22.18 -0.81 -24.57
N ARG A 342 22.17 -2.14 -24.65
CA ARG A 342 21.47 -3.00 -25.64
C ARG A 342 21.71 -4.48 -25.32
N LEU A 343 20.80 -5.34 -25.77
CA LEU A 343 21.06 -6.77 -25.94
C LEU A 343 22.07 -6.99 -27.09
N GLY A 344 22.84 -8.09 -27.03
CA GLY A 344 23.78 -8.50 -28.08
C GLY A 344 23.11 -9.24 -29.26
N ASP A 345 23.75 -9.20 -30.42
CA ASP A 345 23.11 -9.47 -31.72
C ASP A 345 23.04 -10.97 -32.14
N ASP A 346 23.62 -11.87 -31.33
CA ASP A 346 23.80 -13.29 -31.70
C ASP A 346 22.55 -14.17 -31.48
N VAL A 347 21.47 -13.62 -30.93
CA VAL A 347 20.23 -14.36 -30.61
C VAL A 347 19.39 -14.59 -31.88
N GLY A 348 19.88 -15.45 -32.77
CA GLY A 348 19.14 -15.83 -33.98
C GLY A 348 19.83 -16.80 -34.96
N ARG A 349 21.14 -17.03 -34.88
CA ARG A 349 21.83 -17.97 -35.78
C ARG A 349 21.99 -19.35 -35.17
N VAL A 350 21.10 -20.26 -35.53
CA VAL A 350 21.39 -21.71 -35.46
C VAL A 350 22.54 -22.01 -36.44
N PRO A 351 23.69 -22.54 -36.01
CA PRO A 351 24.73 -22.96 -36.93
C PRO A 351 24.23 -24.16 -37.76
N PRO A 352 24.40 -24.18 -39.10
CA PRO A 352 24.17 -25.39 -39.86
C PRO A 352 25.16 -26.47 -39.38
N SER A 353 24.67 -27.68 -39.15
CA SER A 353 25.47 -28.80 -38.66
C SER A 353 26.50 -29.22 -39.73
N SER A 354 27.75 -28.80 -39.54
CA SER A 354 28.88 -29.21 -40.38
C SER A 354 29.33 -30.62 -39.98
N ASP A 355 28.98 -31.62 -40.79
CA ASP A 355 29.45 -33.00 -40.64
C ASP A 355 30.26 -33.43 -41.86
N GLY A 356 31.33 -34.19 -41.63
CA GLY A 356 32.18 -34.81 -42.65
C GLY A 356 33.26 -33.94 -43.33
N GLY A 357 34.51 -34.44 -43.31
CA GLY A 357 35.56 -34.10 -44.28
C GLY A 357 36.81 -33.41 -43.71
N ALA A 358 37.97 -34.07 -43.83
CA ALA A 358 39.28 -33.53 -43.48
C ALA A 358 40.25 -33.68 -44.65
N GLU A 359 41.27 -32.82 -44.74
CA GLU A 359 42.66 -33.23 -45.02
C GLU A 359 43.66 -32.07 -44.76
N GLU A 360 44.97 -32.37 -44.81
CA GLU A 360 46.05 -31.53 -44.29
C GLU A 360 46.74 -30.64 -45.35
N GLY A 361 47.41 -29.57 -44.91
CA GLY A 361 48.31 -28.79 -45.79
C GLY A 361 49.05 -27.66 -45.07
N GLN A 362 50.35 -27.83 -44.81
CA GLN A 362 51.21 -26.78 -44.22
C GLN A 362 51.91 -25.94 -45.31
N THR A 363 51.92 -24.62 -45.16
CA THR A 363 53.06 -23.75 -45.57
C THR A 363 52.98 -22.38 -44.89
N GLN A 364 54.04 -21.56 -44.99
CA GLN A 364 54.29 -20.42 -44.09
C GLN A 364 54.18 -19.03 -44.76
N THR A 365 53.99 -18.02 -43.90
CA THR A 365 54.31 -16.58 -44.09
C THR A 365 53.62 -15.79 -45.22
N GLY A 366 52.75 -14.86 -44.82
CA GLY A 366 52.22 -13.78 -45.68
C GLY A 366 51.01 -13.08 -45.05
N ASP A 367 51.24 -11.90 -44.49
CA ASP A 367 50.31 -10.88 -43.97
C ASP A 367 48.79 -11.12 -43.86
N GLY A 368 48.24 -10.73 -42.71
CA GLY A 368 46.89 -10.15 -42.62
C GLY A 368 45.73 -11.12 -42.41
N ASN A 369 45.37 -11.37 -41.15
CA ASN A 369 43.97 -11.64 -40.81
C ASN A 369 43.61 -11.05 -39.44
N GLY A 370 42.68 -10.10 -39.42
CA GLY A 370 42.13 -9.53 -38.18
C GLY A 370 41.01 -10.42 -37.68
N THR A 371 41.21 -11.09 -36.55
CA THR A 371 40.16 -11.85 -35.88
C THR A 371 38.98 -10.95 -35.54
N GLN A 372 37.83 -11.17 -36.21
CA GLN A 372 36.59 -10.42 -35.98
C GLN A 372 35.90 -10.83 -34.67
N GLY A 373 36.59 -10.65 -33.54
CA GLY A 373 35.95 -10.59 -32.24
C GLY A 373 35.21 -9.26 -32.12
N GLY A 374 33.88 -9.29 -32.30
CA GLY A 374 33.05 -8.09 -32.18
C GLY A 374 33.20 -7.44 -30.80
N SER A 375 33.65 -6.19 -30.76
CA SER A 375 33.85 -5.49 -29.49
C SER A 375 32.51 -5.08 -28.88
N PHE A 376 32.23 -5.53 -27.66
CA PHE A 376 30.99 -5.26 -26.94
C PHE A 376 30.98 -3.86 -26.29
N CYS A 377 31.11 -2.81 -27.12
CA CYS A 377 31.23 -1.42 -26.67
C CYS A 377 29.93 -0.89 -26.04
N SER A 378 30.04 -0.29 -24.85
CA SER A 378 28.91 0.32 -24.14
C SER A 378 28.68 1.77 -24.58
N GLY A 379 28.20 1.95 -25.81
CA GLY A 379 27.92 3.27 -26.36
C GLY A 379 26.82 4.01 -25.58
N PHE A 380 27.08 5.28 -25.26
CA PHE A 380 26.18 6.18 -24.55
C PHE A 380 25.87 7.41 -25.41
N TYR A 381 24.59 7.66 -25.65
CA TYR A 381 24.11 8.57 -26.69
C TYR A 381 23.18 9.64 -26.12
N ARG A 382 23.15 10.82 -26.75
CA ARG A 382 22.21 11.91 -26.48
C ARG A 382 21.51 12.36 -27.75
N TYR A 383 20.20 12.60 -27.67
CA TYR A 383 19.40 13.22 -28.73
C TYR A 383 18.81 14.54 -28.24
N HIS A 384 18.89 15.59 -29.05
CA HIS A 384 18.36 16.92 -28.70
C HIS A 384 16.90 17.06 -29.14
N THR A 385 15.98 17.30 -28.20
CA THR A 385 14.54 17.46 -28.50
C THR A 385 14.15 18.90 -28.83
N ARG A 386 15.05 19.87 -28.61
CA ARG A 386 14.83 21.32 -28.74
C ARG A 386 16.15 22.07 -28.89
N GLY A 387 16.10 23.38 -29.16
CA GLY A 387 17.28 24.24 -29.31
C GLY A 387 17.90 24.21 -30.70
N LEU A 388 19.12 24.76 -30.84
CA LEU A 388 19.83 24.89 -32.13
C LEU A 388 20.30 23.54 -32.71
N ASP A 389 20.35 22.52 -31.87
CA ASP A 389 20.77 21.16 -32.23
C ASP A 389 19.61 20.15 -32.24
N ALA A 390 18.36 20.62 -32.14
CA ALA A 390 17.16 19.79 -32.24
C ALA A 390 17.22 18.82 -33.44
N GLY A 391 16.88 17.56 -33.20
CA GLY A 391 16.93 16.49 -34.21
C GLY A 391 18.29 15.79 -34.36
N LYS A 392 19.35 16.26 -33.70
CA LYS A 392 20.71 15.69 -33.84
C LYS A 392 21.06 14.72 -32.71
N TRP A 393 22.00 13.82 -33.01
CA TRP A 393 22.60 12.89 -32.05
C TRP A 393 24.05 13.28 -31.69
N ASP A 394 24.39 13.08 -30.41
CA ASP A 394 25.76 13.09 -29.89
C ASP A 394 26.11 11.69 -29.33
N LEU A 395 27.30 11.20 -29.67
CA LEU A 395 27.92 10.06 -28.99
C LEU A 395 28.73 10.62 -27.80
N LEU A 396 28.19 10.49 -26.59
CA LEU A 396 28.81 11.01 -25.37
C LEU A 396 29.96 10.12 -24.89
N SER A 397 29.86 8.81 -25.10
CA SER A 397 30.98 7.88 -25.00
C SER A 397 30.80 6.73 -25.98
N PHE A 398 31.88 6.33 -26.65
CA PHE A 398 31.93 5.13 -27.49
C PHE A 398 31.83 3.84 -26.65
N ASP A 399 32.43 3.85 -25.46
CA ASP A 399 32.32 2.76 -24.48
C ASP A 399 32.45 3.30 -23.06
N THR A 400 31.36 3.32 -22.30
CA THR A 400 31.34 3.82 -20.92
C THR A 400 32.29 3.07 -19.99
N ALA A 401 32.62 1.81 -20.27
CA ALA A 401 33.56 1.03 -19.44
C ALA A 401 34.97 1.64 -19.41
N THR A 402 35.43 2.19 -20.54
CA THR A 402 36.76 2.86 -20.64
C THR A 402 36.91 4.06 -19.71
N SER A 403 35.80 4.66 -19.30
CA SER A 403 35.73 5.88 -18.48
C SER A 403 35.26 5.60 -17.04
N GLY A 404 35.26 4.33 -16.61
CA GLY A 404 34.80 3.92 -15.27
C GLY A 404 33.27 3.85 -15.11
N GLY A 405 32.51 4.02 -16.19
CA GLY A 405 31.08 3.78 -16.23
C GLY A 405 30.73 2.30 -16.40
N PRO A 406 29.45 1.96 -16.64
CA PRO A 406 29.02 0.58 -16.82
C PRO A 406 29.63 -0.06 -18.07
N GLN A 407 29.76 -1.38 -18.05
CA GLN A 407 29.97 -2.21 -19.24
C GLN A 407 28.69 -2.30 -20.07
N LEU A 408 28.73 -2.98 -21.22
CA LEU A 408 27.54 -3.14 -22.07
C LEU A 408 26.47 -3.96 -21.33
N ILE A 409 25.39 -3.28 -20.92
CA ILE A 409 24.32 -3.83 -20.08
C ILE A 409 22.94 -3.77 -20.73
N PHE A 410 22.09 -4.73 -20.35
CA PHE A 410 20.68 -4.82 -20.75
C PHE A 410 19.81 -5.27 -19.57
N ASP A 411 18.50 -5.00 -19.64
CA ASP A 411 17.53 -5.21 -18.54
C ASP A 411 17.92 -4.53 -17.20
N HIS A 412 18.77 -3.52 -17.29
CA HIS A 412 19.03 -2.54 -16.24
C HIS A 412 17.86 -1.55 -16.15
N GLN A 413 17.86 -0.70 -15.12
CA GLN A 413 16.99 0.47 -15.08
C GLN A 413 17.82 1.76 -15.06
N MET A 414 17.25 2.82 -15.59
CA MET A 414 17.85 4.14 -15.69
C MET A 414 16.78 5.19 -15.42
N VAL A 415 17.08 6.19 -14.59
CA VAL A 415 16.20 7.35 -14.31
C VAL A 415 17.00 8.65 -14.36
N MET A 416 16.33 9.76 -14.66
CA MET A 416 16.91 11.11 -14.75
C MET A 416 16.38 11.99 -13.61
N ASP A 417 17.28 12.49 -12.76
CA ASP A 417 17.01 13.67 -11.95
C ASP A 417 17.34 14.91 -12.81
N SER A 418 16.30 15.51 -13.42
CA SER A 418 16.46 16.71 -14.25
C SER A 418 16.90 17.93 -13.43
N ASP A 419 16.71 17.92 -12.10
CA ASP A 419 17.00 19.03 -11.21
C ASP A 419 18.45 19.01 -10.73
N ALA A 420 18.95 17.83 -10.34
CA ALA A 420 20.37 17.59 -10.06
C ALA A 420 21.24 17.47 -11.34
N GLN A 421 20.61 17.33 -12.52
CA GLN A 421 21.27 16.99 -13.79
C GLN A 421 22.03 15.65 -13.74
N MET A 422 21.45 14.66 -13.04
CA MET A 422 22.07 13.36 -12.76
C MET A 422 21.27 12.20 -13.36
N ILE A 423 21.98 11.21 -13.91
CA ILE A 423 21.41 9.94 -14.39
C ILE A 423 21.81 8.83 -13.42
N TYR A 424 20.82 8.13 -12.88
CA TYR A 424 21.03 6.98 -12.00
C TYR A 424 20.77 5.68 -12.77
N VAL A 425 21.73 4.76 -12.75
CA VAL A 425 21.69 3.47 -13.45
C VAL A 425 21.87 2.35 -12.42
N PHE A 426 20.99 1.35 -12.42
CA PHE A 426 21.09 0.20 -11.51
C PHE A 426 20.81 -1.14 -12.19
N GLY A 427 21.49 -2.18 -11.70
CA GLY A 427 21.30 -3.58 -12.07
C GLY A 427 21.56 -3.90 -13.54
N GLY A 428 20.88 -4.93 -14.03
CA GLY A 428 21.01 -5.46 -15.39
C GLY A 428 22.00 -6.62 -15.52
N ARG A 429 22.03 -7.19 -16.72
CA ARG A 429 22.95 -8.25 -17.16
C ARG A 429 24.04 -7.64 -18.03
N VAL A 430 25.29 -8.07 -17.85
CA VAL A 430 26.40 -7.67 -18.72
C VAL A 430 26.46 -8.59 -19.94
N VAL A 431 26.73 -8.03 -21.12
CA VAL A 431 27.02 -8.84 -22.32
C VAL A 431 28.45 -9.38 -22.21
N HIS A 432 28.55 -10.71 -22.09
CA HIS A 432 29.80 -11.47 -22.15
C HIS A 432 29.62 -12.56 -23.21
N GLY A 433 30.71 -12.92 -23.92
CA GLY A 433 30.67 -13.90 -25.02
C GLY A 433 30.53 -15.36 -24.58
N ASP A 434 29.92 -15.63 -23.43
CA ASP A 434 29.76 -16.96 -22.83
C ASP A 434 28.37 -17.02 -22.14
N TRP A 435 27.39 -17.59 -22.85
CA TRP A 435 25.96 -17.35 -22.59
C TRP A 435 25.36 -18.17 -21.44
N ASP A 436 26.01 -19.25 -21.00
CA ASP A 436 25.47 -20.19 -20.00
C ASP A 436 25.47 -19.65 -18.56
N SER A 437 26.10 -18.50 -18.27
CA SER A 437 26.10 -17.90 -16.93
C SER A 437 26.18 -16.35 -16.91
N PRO A 438 25.12 -15.64 -17.35
CA PRO A 438 25.09 -14.18 -17.34
C PRO A 438 25.15 -13.63 -15.92
N LYS A 439 26.32 -13.09 -15.54
CA LYS A 439 26.57 -12.46 -14.24
C LYS A 439 25.94 -11.06 -14.19
N PRO A 440 25.45 -10.62 -13.02
CA PRO A 440 25.03 -9.23 -12.85
C PRO A 440 26.23 -8.28 -12.94
N ALA A 441 25.99 -7.03 -13.32
CA ALA A 441 27.02 -5.99 -13.31
C ALA A 441 27.52 -5.74 -11.87
N SER A 442 28.73 -6.22 -11.55
CA SER A 442 29.31 -6.10 -10.20
C SER A 442 30.23 -4.89 -10.08
N ALA A 443 30.02 -4.09 -9.03
CA ALA A 443 31.07 -3.24 -8.48
C ALA A 443 32.18 -4.10 -7.82
N SER A 444 33.23 -3.44 -7.33
CA SER A 444 34.46 -4.06 -6.81
C SER A 444 34.23 -5.14 -5.72
N PRO A 445 35.06 -6.21 -5.63
CA PRO A 445 34.75 -7.40 -4.83
C PRO A 445 34.80 -7.26 -3.28
N SER A 446 34.91 -6.05 -2.74
CA SER A 446 35.34 -5.78 -1.36
C SER A 446 34.27 -5.22 -0.42
N SER A 447 33.01 -5.13 -0.86
CA SER A 447 31.89 -4.66 -0.03
C SER A 447 30.59 -5.37 -0.40
N GLN A 448 29.79 -5.81 0.57
CA GLN A 448 28.42 -6.22 0.31
C GLN A 448 27.65 -5.01 -0.25
N LEU A 449 27.08 -5.13 -1.45
CA LEU A 449 26.23 -4.08 -2.00
C LEU A 449 24.97 -3.92 -1.15
N PRO A 450 24.58 -2.68 -0.76
CA PRO A 450 23.40 -2.43 0.06
C PRO A 450 22.08 -2.99 -0.51
N ILE A 451 21.93 -2.97 -1.85
CA ILE A 451 20.78 -3.54 -2.56
C ILE A 451 21.26 -4.76 -3.37
N PRO A 452 20.57 -5.92 -3.31
CA PRO A 452 20.93 -7.09 -4.09
C PRO A 452 21.01 -6.84 -5.61
N PRO A 453 22.03 -7.38 -6.31
CA PRO A 453 22.14 -7.29 -7.76
C PRO A 453 21.00 -8.06 -8.45
N ARG A 454 20.43 -7.46 -9.49
CA ARG A 454 19.15 -7.88 -10.10
C ARG A 454 19.00 -7.34 -11.54
N TYR A 455 18.16 -7.97 -12.35
CA TYR A 455 17.76 -7.48 -13.68
C TYR A 455 16.25 -7.58 -13.89
N GLY A 456 15.69 -6.83 -14.85
CA GLY A 456 14.24 -6.83 -15.12
C GLY A 456 13.37 -6.27 -13.98
N HIS A 457 13.99 -5.62 -13.01
CA HIS A 457 13.40 -5.01 -11.81
C HIS A 457 12.72 -3.66 -12.12
N SER A 458 11.99 -3.12 -11.16
CA SER A 458 11.46 -1.74 -11.21
C SER A 458 12.38 -0.79 -10.45
N MET A 459 12.62 0.40 -11.02
CA MET A 459 13.26 1.53 -10.33
C MET A 459 12.54 2.82 -10.72
N VAL A 460 12.16 3.63 -9.73
CA VAL A 460 11.55 4.95 -9.91
C VAL A 460 12.19 5.96 -8.97
N LEU A 461 12.18 7.24 -9.36
CA LEU A 461 12.68 8.37 -8.57
C LEU A 461 11.49 9.20 -8.07
N ASP A 462 11.40 9.43 -6.77
CA ASP A 462 10.64 10.55 -6.20
C ASP A 462 11.58 11.77 -6.09
N PRO A 463 11.42 12.81 -6.94
CA PRO A 463 12.24 14.01 -6.90
C PRO A 463 11.81 14.99 -5.80
N LEU A 464 10.63 14.81 -5.16
CA LEU A 464 10.18 15.64 -4.05
C LEU A 464 10.73 15.16 -2.70
N THR A 465 11.21 13.92 -2.63
CA THR A 465 11.88 13.34 -1.45
C THR A 465 13.27 12.80 -1.76
N HIS A 466 13.85 13.15 -2.92
CA HIS A 466 15.16 12.68 -3.42
C HIS A 466 15.43 11.19 -3.13
N THR A 467 14.45 10.33 -3.40
CA THR A 467 14.50 8.89 -3.06
C THR A 467 14.32 8.02 -4.31
N LEU A 468 15.23 7.06 -4.49
CA LEU A 468 15.05 5.96 -5.44
C LEU A 468 14.34 4.79 -4.77
N PHE A 469 13.22 4.34 -5.33
CA PHE A 469 12.60 3.06 -4.97
C PHE A 469 13.05 1.98 -5.94
N ILE A 470 13.68 0.92 -5.44
CA ILE A 470 14.20 -0.20 -6.24
C ILE A 470 13.56 -1.50 -5.74
N PHE A 471 12.88 -2.23 -6.61
CA PHE A 471 12.09 -3.40 -6.20
C PHE A 471 11.93 -4.47 -7.27
N ALA A 472 11.69 -5.70 -6.80
CA ALA A 472 11.41 -6.89 -7.61
C ALA A 472 12.50 -7.20 -8.68
N GLY A 473 12.09 -7.82 -9.79
CA GLY A 473 12.96 -8.30 -10.86
C GLY A 473 13.41 -9.74 -10.65
N GLN A 474 14.56 -10.09 -11.23
CA GLN A 474 15.11 -11.44 -11.22
C GLN A 474 16.56 -11.46 -10.72
N ARG A 475 16.86 -12.48 -9.90
CA ARG A 475 18.19 -12.83 -9.41
C ARG A 475 18.27 -14.34 -9.20
N ASP A 476 19.40 -14.97 -9.51
CA ASP A 476 19.66 -16.41 -9.25
C ASP A 476 18.53 -17.34 -9.74
N ASN A 477 17.98 -17.02 -10.93
CA ASN A 477 16.81 -17.65 -11.58
C ASN A 477 15.50 -17.68 -10.77
N ARG A 478 15.36 -16.76 -9.81
CA ARG A 478 14.13 -16.51 -9.05
C ARG A 478 13.63 -15.10 -9.32
N TYR A 479 12.31 -14.94 -9.41
CA TYR A 479 11.68 -13.62 -9.34
C TYR A 479 11.66 -13.16 -7.88
N LEU A 480 11.77 -11.85 -7.68
CA LEU A 480 11.82 -11.21 -6.38
C LEU A 480 10.55 -10.39 -6.15
N SER A 481 10.15 -10.28 -4.88
CA SER A 481 9.11 -9.38 -4.38
C SER A 481 9.66 -8.53 -3.21
N ASP A 482 10.95 -8.20 -3.25
CA ASP A 482 11.61 -7.32 -2.28
C ASP A 482 11.59 -5.86 -2.75
N MET A 483 11.75 -4.91 -1.81
CA MET A 483 11.68 -3.47 -2.09
C MET A 483 12.55 -2.64 -1.15
N TYR A 484 13.29 -1.69 -1.72
CA TYR A 484 14.23 -0.83 -1.03
C TYR A 484 13.97 0.66 -1.31
N ALA A 485 13.99 1.43 -0.23
CA ALA A 485 14.36 2.84 -0.09
C ALA A 485 15.84 3.12 -0.40
N PHE A 486 16.23 4.02 -1.31
CA PHE A 486 17.58 4.61 -1.32
C PHE A 486 17.50 6.13 -1.33
N ASP A 487 17.92 6.74 -0.23
CA ASP A 487 17.91 8.18 0.01
C ASP A 487 19.17 8.83 -0.61
N LEU A 488 18.98 9.73 -1.58
CA LEU A 488 20.09 10.28 -2.37
C LEU A 488 20.93 11.30 -1.59
N GLU A 489 20.37 11.94 -0.55
CA GLU A 489 21.08 12.92 0.27
C GLU A 489 22.04 12.24 1.25
N SER A 490 21.55 11.29 2.04
CA SER A 490 22.33 10.57 3.07
C SER A 490 23.05 9.33 2.55
N ASN A 491 22.71 8.85 1.34
CA ASN A 491 23.15 7.57 0.77
C ASN A 491 22.75 6.36 1.63
N ALA A 492 21.69 6.49 2.44
CA ALA A 492 21.14 5.39 3.23
C ALA A 492 20.24 4.47 2.40
N VAL A 493 20.30 3.16 2.66
CA VAL A 493 19.35 2.18 2.14
C VAL A 493 18.44 1.67 3.25
N THR A 494 17.13 1.72 3.01
CA THR A 494 16.10 1.16 3.88
C THR A 494 15.45 -0.02 3.17
N GLU A 495 15.55 -1.23 3.71
CA GLU A 495 14.72 -2.35 3.26
C GLU A 495 13.28 -2.10 3.73
N LEU A 496 12.35 -1.90 2.79
CA LEU A 496 10.93 -1.67 3.09
C LEU A 496 10.17 -3.00 3.20
N PHE A 497 10.48 -3.93 2.30
CA PHE A 497 9.93 -5.28 2.31
C PHE A 497 10.98 -6.29 1.87
N ALA A 498 11.24 -7.31 2.70
CA ALA A 498 11.94 -8.53 2.26
C ALA A 498 11.07 -9.37 1.30
N ASN A 499 9.75 -9.26 1.44
CA ASN A 499 8.72 -9.82 0.56
C ASN A 499 7.42 -9.00 0.73
N PHE A 500 6.99 -8.24 -0.27
CA PHE A 500 5.72 -7.49 -0.19
C PHE A 500 4.48 -8.36 -0.43
N SER A 501 4.62 -9.53 -1.08
CA SER A 501 3.51 -10.46 -1.33
C SER A 501 2.94 -11.01 -0.01
N THR A 502 3.76 -11.14 1.04
CA THR A 502 3.32 -11.56 2.38
C THR A 502 2.56 -10.49 3.18
N VAL A 503 2.41 -9.27 2.64
CA VAL A 503 1.63 -8.18 3.24
C VAL A 503 0.56 -7.64 2.27
N GLY A 504 0.10 -8.48 1.35
CA GLY A 504 -0.96 -8.13 0.39
C GLY A 504 -0.51 -7.31 -0.81
N GLY A 505 0.80 -7.23 -1.08
CA GLY A 505 1.33 -6.72 -2.35
C GLY A 505 1.33 -7.78 -3.48
N PRO A 506 1.78 -7.41 -4.69
CA PRO A 506 1.82 -8.32 -5.84
C PRO A 506 2.70 -9.55 -5.63
N ASP A 507 2.38 -10.65 -6.33
CA ASP A 507 3.27 -11.81 -6.45
C ASP A 507 4.49 -11.52 -7.36
N ALA A 508 5.57 -12.28 -7.14
CA ALA A 508 6.80 -12.18 -7.93
C ALA A 508 6.61 -12.74 -9.36
N CYS A 509 6.48 -11.85 -10.35
CA CYS A 509 6.11 -12.17 -11.74
C CYS A 509 7.21 -11.89 -12.78
N PHE A 510 7.00 -12.31 -14.04
CA PHE A 510 7.98 -12.14 -15.11
C PHE A 510 7.98 -10.73 -15.68
N THR A 511 8.99 -9.95 -15.28
CA THR A 511 9.13 -8.50 -15.50
C THR A 511 8.04 -7.70 -14.78
N GLN A 512 8.45 -6.57 -14.21
CA GLN A 512 7.53 -5.55 -13.72
C GLN A 512 7.90 -4.21 -14.38
N ARG A 513 6.90 -3.33 -14.47
CA ARG A 513 7.11 -1.92 -14.78
C ARG A 513 6.43 -1.08 -13.72
N ALA A 514 7.00 0.09 -13.48
CA ALA A 514 6.48 1.02 -12.51
C ALA A 514 6.70 2.46 -12.95
N VAL A 515 5.78 3.32 -12.53
CA VAL A 515 5.82 4.77 -12.65
C VAL A 515 5.35 5.37 -11.32
N VAL A 516 5.64 6.64 -11.06
CA VAL A 516 5.35 7.29 -9.77
C VAL A 516 4.67 8.63 -9.99
N ASP A 517 3.67 8.93 -9.15
CA ASP A 517 3.18 10.28 -8.88
C ASP A 517 3.80 10.76 -7.55
N PRO A 518 4.78 11.69 -7.59
CA PRO A 518 5.41 12.25 -6.39
C PRO A 518 4.47 13.08 -5.51
N ARG A 519 3.45 13.72 -6.09
CA ARG A 519 2.49 14.59 -5.40
C ARG A 519 1.47 13.79 -4.60
N LEU A 520 1.00 12.67 -5.17
CA LEU A 520 0.13 11.72 -4.48
C LEU A 520 0.91 10.73 -3.59
N ARG A 521 2.22 10.59 -3.81
CA ARG A 521 3.10 9.56 -3.22
C ARG A 521 2.59 8.15 -3.51
N GLU A 522 2.29 7.92 -4.77
CA GLU A 522 1.76 6.66 -5.29
C GLU A 522 2.67 6.12 -6.40
N ILE A 523 3.10 4.85 -6.27
CA ILE A 523 3.80 4.11 -7.32
C ILE A 523 2.77 3.18 -7.98
N TYR A 524 2.56 3.34 -9.29
CA TYR A 524 1.69 2.48 -10.09
C TYR A 524 2.54 1.37 -10.72
N VAL A 525 2.20 0.12 -10.43
CA VAL A 525 2.95 -1.08 -10.81
C VAL A 525 2.12 -1.95 -11.75
N PHE A 526 2.73 -2.28 -12.87
CA PHE A 526 2.16 -3.10 -13.94
C PHE A 526 2.91 -4.43 -13.94
N CYS A 527 2.23 -5.49 -13.50
CA CYS A 527 2.78 -6.84 -13.51
C CYS A 527 2.85 -7.37 -14.94
N GLY A 528 3.97 -8.00 -15.31
CA GLY A 528 4.04 -8.86 -16.48
C GLY A 528 3.38 -10.22 -16.21
N LEU A 529 3.68 -11.20 -17.08
CA LEU A 529 3.08 -12.53 -17.00
C LEU A 529 3.41 -13.23 -15.66
N THR A 530 2.39 -13.77 -15.01
CA THR A 530 2.51 -14.52 -13.76
C THR A 530 2.83 -16.00 -14.03
N ARG A 531 3.20 -16.77 -13.00
CA ARG A 531 3.34 -18.23 -13.11
C ARG A 531 2.13 -18.91 -12.49
N GLY A 532 1.48 -19.80 -13.25
CA GLY A 532 0.36 -20.59 -12.74
C GLY A 532 0.77 -21.56 -11.63
N LYS A 533 -0.20 -21.96 -10.80
CA LYS A 533 -0.04 -23.09 -9.87
C LYS A 533 0.16 -24.38 -10.69
N GLN A 534 1.12 -25.20 -10.28
CA GLN A 534 1.64 -26.31 -11.11
C GLN A 534 0.57 -27.36 -11.47
N THR A 535 0.40 -27.61 -12.77
CA THR A 535 -0.38 -28.73 -13.34
C THR A 535 0.39 -29.46 -14.44
N GLY A 536 1.67 -29.78 -14.20
CA GLY A 536 2.48 -30.62 -15.08
C GLY A 536 3.90 -30.10 -15.32
N THR A 537 4.57 -30.69 -16.31
CA THR A 537 6.00 -30.48 -16.62
C THR A 537 6.28 -29.25 -17.50
N LEU A 538 5.26 -28.46 -17.84
CA LEU A 538 5.36 -27.24 -18.66
C LEU A 538 5.06 -26.00 -17.81
N ASN A 539 5.93 -24.99 -17.90
CA ASN A 539 5.77 -23.71 -17.20
C ASN A 539 4.77 -22.80 -17.93
N VAL A 540 3.48 -23.12 -17.86
CA VAL A 540 2.43 -22.25 -18.41
C VAL A 540 2.43 -20.91 -17.66
N LEU A 541 2.63 -19.83 -18.41
CA LEU A 541 2.51 -18.46 -17.91
C LEU A 541 1.02 -18.10 -17.84
N THR A 542 0.57 -17.57 -16.70
CA THR A 542 -0.84 -17.23 -16.49
C THR A 542 -1.16 -15.84 -17.03
N ALA A 543 -2.35 -15.72 -17.62
CA ALA A 543 -2.89 -14.50 -18.22
C ALA A 543 -3.44 -13.50 -17.19
N ASP A 544 -3.08 -13.64 -15.91
CA ASP A 544 -3.41 -12.63 -14.88
C ASP A 544 -2.21 -11.68 -14.72
N ALA A 545 -2.40 -10.45 -15.20
CA ALA A 545 -1.45 -9.34 -15.09
C ALA A 545 -2.08 -8.20 -14.25
N PRO A 546 -2.22 -8.38 -12.92
CA PRO A 546 -2.89 -7.39 -12.07
C PRO A 546 -2.09 -6.10 -11.96
N ASN A 547 -2.79 -4.97 -11.97
CA ASN A 547 -2.21 -3.65 -11.73
C ASN A 547 -2.30 -3.31 -10.24
N TRP A 548 -1.33 -2.56 -9.72
CA TRP A 548 -1.22 -2.26 -8.29
C TRP A 548 -0.85 -0.80 -8.05
N VAL A 549 -1.31 -0.25 -6.92
CA VAL A 549 -0.79 0.99 -6.35
C VAL A 549 -0.09 0.69 -5.03
N TYR A 550 1.11 1.25 -4.85
CA TYR A 550 1.79 1.35 -3.57
C TYR A 550 1.79 2.81 -3.11
N ARG A 551 1.24 3.08 -1.92
CA ARG A 551 1.20 4.42 -1.33
C ARG A 551 2.13 4.52 -0.13
N TYR A 552 2.97 5.56 -0.11
CA TYR A 552 3.91 5.82 0.99
C TYR A 552 3.66 7.20 1.60
N THR A 553 3.62 7.29 2.93
CA THR A 553 3.59 8.59 3.64
C THR A 553 5.00 9.16 3.77
N CYS A 554 5.95 8.31 4.17
CA CYS A 554 7.38 8.61 4.27
C CYS A 554 8.17 7.56 3.47
N PRO A 555 9.14 7.94 2.61
CA PRO A 555 9.84 6.97 1.75
C PRO A 555 10.60 5.87 2.50
N ASN A 556 11.10 6.18 3.69
CA ASN A 556 11.84 5.28 4.58
C ASN A 556 10.94 4.50 5.56
N VAL A 557 9.64 4.42 5.30
CA VAL A 557 8.68 3.64 6.12
C VAL A 557 7.83 2.77 5.18
N PRO A 558 7.62 1.47 5.50
CA PRO A 558 6.75 0.60 4.70
C PRO A 558 5.34 1.18 4.56
N GLY A 559 4.94 1.43 3.31
CA GLY A 559 3.63 1.94 2.92
C GLY A 559 2.59 0.83 2.72
N THR A 560 1.50 1.17 2.04
CA THR A 560 0.35 0.27 1.82
C THR A 560 0.23 -0.12 0.35
N TRP A 561 0.03 -1.41 0.08
CA TRP A 561 -0.33 -1.92 -1.24
C TRP A 561 -1.84 -1.98 -1.42
N THR A 562 -2.33 -1.74 -2.62
CA THR A 562 -3.74 -1.91 -2.99
C THR A 562 -3.83 -2.34 -4.44
N GLN A 563 -4.60 -3.38 -4.73
CA GLN A 563 -4.83 -3.83 -6.10
C GLN A 563 -5.68 -2.80 -6.86
N ILE A 564 -5.27 -2.45 -8.07
CA ILE A 564 -6.10 -1.67 -8.99
C ILE A 564 -7.01 -2.64 -9.71
N LEU A 565 -8.31 -2.50 -9.49
CA LEU A 565 -9.32 -3.34 -10.14
C LEU A 565 -9.47 -2.96 -11.62
N PRO A 566 -9.86 -3.88 -12.51
CA PRO A 566 -10.38 -3.49 -13.81
C PRO A 566 -11.65 -2.62 -13.62
N GLU A 567 -11.95 -1.78 -14.60
CA GLU A 567 -13.28 -1.18 -14.71
C GLU A 567 -14.35 -2.30 -14.86
N ASN A 568 -15.59 -2.05 -14.42
CA ASN A 568 -16.69 -3.02 -14.45
C ASN A 568 -17.26 -3.20 -15.88
N VAL A 569 -16.40 -3.64 -16.80
CA VAL A 569 -16.77 -3.96 -18.18
C VAL A 569 -17.38 -5.37 -18.23
N HIS A 570 -18.39 -5.55 -19.09
CA HIS A 570 -18.87 -6.88 -19.49
C HIS A 570 -17.72 -7.68 -20.14
N GLU A 571 -17.89 -9.00 -20.31
CA GLU A 571 -16.84 -10.02 -20.56
C GLU A 571 -16.01 -9.90 -21.87
N ASN A 572 -16.01 -8.74 -22.53
CA ASN A 572 -15.22 -8.43 -23.72
C ASN A 572 -13.75 -8.07 -23.38
N PHE A 573 -12.85 -9.04 -23.53
CA PHE A 573 -11.38 -8.84 -23.42
C PHE A 573 -10.76 -7.93 -24.52
N SER A 574 -11.56 -7.18 -25.28
CA SER A 574 -11.10 -6.21 -26.29
C SER A 574 -10.76 -4.85 -25.69
N ASP A 575 -11.35 -4.51 -24.55
CA ASP A 575 -11.46 -3.11 -24.09
C ASP A 575 -10.38 -2.72 -23.05
N VAL A 576 -9.48 -3.67 -22.73
CA VAL A 576 -8.33 -3.49 -21.83
C VAL A 576 -7.04 -4.06 -22.45
N PRO A 577 -5.85 -3.58 -22.06
CA PRO A 577 -4.59 -4.12 -22.58
C PRO A 577 -4.40 -5.58 -22.17
N ARG A 578 -4.17 -6.45 -23.16
CA ARG A 578 -3.83 -7.87 -22.89
C ARG A 578 -2.62 -8.03 -21.97
N PRO A 579 -2.56 -9.07 -21.12
CA PRO A 579 -1.39 -9.46 -20.33
C PRO A 579 -0.13 -9.55 -21.17
N ARG A 580 1.00 -9.03 -20.69
CA ARG A 580 2.21 -8.86 -21.52
C ARG A 580 3.50 -8.63 -20.74
N TYR A 581 4.62 -9.05 -21.30
CA TYR A 581 5.96 -8.70 -20.82
C TYR A 581 6.73 -7.84 -21.83
N ALA A 582 7.88 -7.29 -21.42
CA ALA A 582 8.75 -6.43 -22.25
C ALA A 582 8.08 -5.20 -22.91
N HIS A 583 6.92 -4.79 -22.39
CA HIS A 583 6.26 -3.51 -22.68
C HIS A 583 7.02 -2.35 -22.00
N GLN A 584 6.61 -1.12 -22.30
CA GLN A 584 7.00 0.07 -21.54
C GLN A 584 5.78 0.89 -21.13
N VAL A 585 5.96 1.69 -20.07
CA VAL A 585 4.98 2.66 -19.57
C VAL A 585 5.67 3.97 -19.21
N VAL A 586 4.95 5.08 -19.35
CA VAL A 586 5.33 6.42 -18.87
C VAL A 586 4.12 7.07 -18.20
N TYR A 587 4.35 8.02 -17.28
CA TYR A 587 3.29 8.72 -16.56
C TYR A 587 3.37 10.23 -16.76
N ASP A 588 2.26 10.85 -17.14
CA ASP A 588 2.14 12.30 -17.22
C ASP A 588 1.42 12.87 -15.99
N GLU A 589 2.22 13.50 -15.13
CA GLU A 589 1.79 14.21 -13.91
C GLU A 589 0.80 15.37 -14.20
N LYS A 590 0.74 15.90 -15.44
CA LYS A 590 -0.20 16.97 -15.80
C LYS A 590 -1.63 16.46 -16.05
N THR A 591 -1.77 15.33 -16.74
CA THR A 591 -3.09 14.73 -17.06
C THR A 591 -3.50 13.60 -16.13
N GLY A 592 -2.60 13.12 -15.27
CA GLY A 592 -2.83 11.97 -14.40
C GLY A 592 -2.90 10.63 -15.16
N ARG A 593 -2.38 10.59 -16.39
CA ARG A 593 -2.46 9.43 -17.30
C ARG A 593 -1.18 8.60 -17.29
N VAL A 594 -1.32 7.27 -17.20
CA VAL A 594 -0.25 6.34 -17.61
C VAL A 594 -0.45 6.00 -19.08
N PHE A 595 0.61 6.00 -19.87
CA PHE A 595 0.60 5.54 -21.26
C PHE A 595 1.39 4.23 -21.37
N LEU A 596 0.84 3.23 -22.06
CA LEU A 596 1.40 1.89 -22.25
C LEU A 596 1.53 1.58 -23.74
N HIS A 597 2.66 1.00 -24.16
CA HIS A 597 2.89 0.59 -25.55
C HIS A 597 3.41 -0.84 -25.70
N GLY A 598 2.82 -1.58 -26.65
CA GLY A 598 3.37 -2.80 -27.25
C GLY A 598 3.79 -3.89 -26.24
N GLY A 599 4.85 -4.64 -26.55
CA GLY A 599 5.36 -5.75 -25.74
C GLY A 599 5.16 -7.12 -26.40
N ASN A 600 5.09 -8.16 -25.58
CA ASN A 600 4.80 -9.55 -26.00
C ASN A 600 3.74 -10.17 -25.09
N ALA A 601 2.67 -10.72 -25.67
CA ALA A 601 1.59 -11.40 -24.95
C ALA A 601 1.88 -12.87 -24.62
N GLY A 602 2.92 -13.47 -25.21
CA GLY A 602 3.24 -14.89 -25.06
C GLY A 602 2.81 -15.70 -26.29
N GLU A 603 2.33 -16.93 -26.06
CA GLU A 603 1.93 -17.87 -27.11
C GLU A 603 0.49 -17.61 -27.58
N GLN A 604 0.23 -17.79 -28.86
CA GLN A 604 -1.11 -17.73 -29.44
C GLN A 604 -1.74 -19.13 -29.36
N GLY A 605 -2.83 -19.28 -28.61
CA GLY A 605 -3.65 -20.49 -28.64
C GLY A 605 -4.45 -20.58 -29.96
N ASP A 606 -4.69 -21.79 -30.44
CA ASP A 606 -5.33 -22.07 -31.75
C ASP A 606 -6.85 -21.78 -31.80
N ASP A 607 -7.44 -21.18 -30.76
CA ASP A 607 -8.89 -21.04 -30.55
C ASP A 607 -9.53 -19.76 -31.14
N ASP A 608 -8.84 -18.99 -32.01
CA ASP A 608 -9.41 -17.79 -32.66
C ASP A 608 -10.00 -18.13 -34.04
N ASP A 609 -11.34 -18.23 -34.08
CA ASP A 609 -12.11 -18.85 -35.18
C ASP A 609 -12.02 -18.06 -36.51
N GLY A 610 -11.59 -18.73 -37.58
CA GLY A 610 -11.03 -18.07 -38.76
C GLY A 610 -11.98 -17.15 -39.55
N ARG A 611 -11.79 -15.82 -39.45
CA ARG A 611 -12.49 -14.81 -40.29
C ARG A 611 -11.58 -13.78 -40.99
N GLY A 612 -10.57 -14.29 -41.69
CA GLY A 612 -10.26 -13.88 -43.07
C GLY A 612 -9.79 -12.46 -43.39
N SER A 613 -8.53 -12.37 -43.82
CA SER A 613 -8.16 -11.54 -44.99
C SER A 613 -7.25 -12.36 -45.90
N GLY A 614 -7.81 -12.85 -47.02
CA GLY A 614 -7.13 -13.76 -47.95
C GLY A 614 -6.77 -13.08 -49.26
N GLU A 615 -5.64 -12.38 -49.30
CA GLU A 615 -5.02 -12.00 -50.57
C GLU A 615 -4.22 -13.17 -51.15
N ARG A 616 -4.10 -13.19 -52.48
CA ARG A 616 -3.66 -14.37 -53.25
C ARG A 616 -2.48 -14.00 -54.12
N ASP A 617 -1.32 -14.54 -53.82
CA ASP A 617 -0.31 -14.75 -54.85
C ASP A 617 -0.46 -16.14 -55.45
N ARG A 618 -0.40 -16.19 -56.78
CA ARG A 618 -0.33 -17.41 -57.57
C ARG A 618 1.06 -17.45 -58.19
N ASP A 619 1.82 -18.49 -57.87
CA ASP A 619 2.56 -19.30 -58.83
C ASP A 619 3.20 -20.49 -58.09
N GLY A 620 3.47 -21.62 -58.74
CA GLY A 620 3.18 -21.86 -60.16
C GLY A 620 3.77 -23.14 -60.76
N ASP A 621 4.42 -24.02 -59.98
CA ASP A 621 5.04 -25.23 -60.51
C ASP A 621 4.81 -26.47 -59.65
N ARG A 622 5.04 -27.66 -60.22
CA ARG A 622 4.79 -28.97 -59.62
C ARG A 622 6.05 -29.83 -59.63
N ASP A 623 6.31 -30.50 -58.51
CA ASP A 623 7.00 -31.79 -58.54
C ASP A 623 6.37 -32.74 -57.51
N GLU A 624 6.20 -34.01 -57.87
CA GLU A 624 5.56 -35.04 -57.03
C GLU A 624 6.62 -36.02 -56.48
N GLY A 625 7.50 -35.51 -55.61
CA GLY A 625 8.48 -36.29 -54.86
C GLY A 625 7.96 -36.69 -53.48
N ALA A 626 7.58 -37.96 -53.32
CA ALA A 626 7.13 -38.48 -52.03
C ALA A 626 8.29 -39.02 -51.19
N ASP A 627 8.51 -38.42 -50.02
CA ASP A 627 9.10 -39.12 -48.88
C ASP A 627 8.41 -38.69 -47.58
N ARG A 628 8.32 -39.63 -46.62
CA ARG A 628 7.73 -39.41 -45.30
C ARG A 628 8.79 -39.61 -44.23
N ASP A 629 9.13 -38.52 -43.54
CA ASP A 629 9.32 -38.44 -42.08
C ASP A 629 10.18 -37.20 -41.75
N ASP A 630 9.52 -36.04 -41.62
CA ASP A 630 10.07 -34.92 -40.84
C ASP A 630 9.07 -34.55 -39.74
N HIS A 631 9.58 -34.48 -38.51
CA HIS A 631 8.80 -33.99 -37.37
C HIS A 631 8.88 -32.47 -37.36
N SER A 632 8.02 -31.84 -38.16
CA SER A 632 7.96 -30.39 -38.28
C SER A 632 7.85 -29.74 -36.91
N ARG A 633 8.96 -29.14 -36.43
CA ARG A 633 8.96 -28.28 -35.26
C ARG A 633 8.06 -27.08 -35.57
N THR A 634 6.84 -27.09 -35.04
CA THR A 634 5.95 -25.93 -35.07
C THR A 634 6.69 -24.76 -34.44
N VAL A 635 7.02 -23.76 -35.25
CA VAL A 635 7.76 -22.58 -34.78
C VAL A 635 6.80 -21.72 -33.99
N VAL A 636 6.73 -21.98 -32.68
CA VAL A 636 5.91 -21.23 -31.72
C VAL A 636 6.23 -19.75 -31.85
N ARG A 637 5.25 -18.97 -32.32
CA ARG A 637 5.45 -17.59 -32.75
C ARG A 637 4.88 -16.64 -31.70
N GLU A 638 5.76 -16.16 -30.83
CA GLU A 638 5.41 -15.22 -29.76
C GLU A 638 4.70 -13.96 -30.30
N LEU A 639 3.54 -13.61 -29.75
CA LEU A 639 2.71 -12.49 -30.21
C LEU A 639 3.25 -11.13 -29.72
N ARG A 640 4.07 -10.49 -30.58
CA ARG A 640 4.45 -9.07 -30.44
C ARG A 640 3.27 -8.16 -30.70
N LEU A 641 3.21 -7.03 -29.99
CA LEU A 641 2.12 -6.06 -30.06
C LEU A 641 2.62 -4.64 -30.40
N ASP A 642 1.73 -3.86 -31.02
CA ASP A 642 1.84 -2.45 -31.46
C ASP A 642 0.78 -1.54 -30.81
N ASP A 643 -0.03 -2.08 -29.91
CA ASP A 643 -1.15 -1.36 -29.32
C ASP A 643 -0.70 -0.31 -28.31
N PHE A 644 -1.20 0.90 -28.49
CA PHE A 644 -0.97 2.03 -27.61
C PHE A 644 -2.22 2.32 -26.78
N TRP A 645 -2.03 2.61 -25.50
CA TRP A 645 -3.11 2.79 -24.53
C TRP A 645 -2.81 3.94 -23.57
N SER A 646 -3.85 4.61 -23.10
CA SER A 646 -3.81 5.40 -21.87
C SER A 646 -4.67 4.78 -20.77
N MET A 647 -4.24 4.92 -19.52
CA MET A 647 -4.99 4.57 -18.31
C MET A 647 -5.23 5.83 -17.48
N THR A 648 -6.45 6.00 -16.96
CA THR A 648 -6.75 6.89 -15.83
C THR A 648 -7.13 6.08 -14.60
N LEU A 649 -6.67 6.52 -13.43
CA LEU A 649 -6.98 5.85 -12.17
C LEU A 649 -8.23 6.48 -11.53
N VAL A 650 -9.33 5.74 -11.50
CA VAL A 650 -10.62 6.22 -11.00
C VAL A 650 -10.80 5.77 -9.54
N ARG A 651 -11.28 6.67 -8.68
CA ARG A 651 -11.67 6.42 -7.28
C ARG A 651 -13.06 7.02 -7.04
N ALA A 652 -13.74 6.60 -5.97
CA ALA A 652 -15.01 7.19 -5.55
C ALA A 652 -14.87 8.72 -5.35
N GLY A 653 -15.67 9.50 -6.08
CA GLY A 653 -15.62 10.96 -6.01
C GLY A 653 -16.19 11.52 -4.70
N ALA A 654 -15.95 12.80 -4.43
CA ALA A 654 -16.52 13.46 -3.25
C ALA A 654 -18.07 13.42 -3.23
N GLU A 655 -18.72 13.43 -4.39
CA GLU A 655 -20.19 13.27 -4.52
C GLU A 655 -20.69 11.94 -3.94
N GLU A 656 -19.92 10.85 -4.05
CA GLU A 656 -20.27 9.55 -3.47
C GLU A 656 -20.17 9.58 -1.93
N VAL A 657 -19.15 10.28 -1.41
CA VAL A 657 -19.03 10.53 0.05
C VAL A 657 -20.18 11.40 0.56
N ILE A 658 -20.61 12.39 -0.23
CA ILE A 658 -21.79 13.24 0.08
C ILE A 658 -23.07 12.39 0.05
N ARG A 659 -23.28 11.55 -0.98
CA ARG A 659 -24.42 10.63 -1.10
C ARG A 659 -24.53 9.71 0.10
N ARG A 660 -23.46 9.00 0.46
CA ARG A 660 -23.44 8.11 1.63
C ARG A 660 -23.66 8.88 2.93
N GLY A 661 -23.06 10.07 3.06
CA GLY A 661 -23.32 11.00 4.16
C GLY A 661 -24.81 11.34 4.32
N PHE A 662 -25.49 11.65 3.21
CA PHE A 662 -26.93 11.90 3.19
C PHE A 662 -27.71 10.63 3.54
N TYR A 663 -27.37 9.46 3.00
CA TYR A 663 -28.04 8.20 3.34
C TYR A 663 -28.03 7.93 4.86
N HIS A 664 -26.87 8.08 5.53
CA HIS A 664 -26.77 7.97 6.99
C HIS A 664 -27.67 8.99 7.74
N ILE A 665 -27.68 10.26 7.31
CA ILE A 665 -28.50 11.32 7.93
C ILE A 665 -30.00 11.07 7.73
N ARG A 666 -30.42 10.76 6.50
CA ARG A 666 -31.82 10.52 6.13
C ARG A 666 -32.36 9.23 6.76
N ARG A 667 -31.53 8.20 6.93
CA ARG A 667 -31.85 6.97 7.68
C ARG A 667 -32.19 7.24 9.15
N GLN A 668 -31.41 8.08 9.83
CA GLN A 668 -31.72 8.47 11.22
C GLN A 668 -32.95 9.38 11.32
N ARG A 669 -33.08 10.33 10.39
CA ARG A 669 -34.28 11.18 10.30
C ARG A 669 -35.54 10.36 10.11
N PHE A 670 -35.51 9.36 9.22
CA PHE A 670 -36.61 8.42 9.01
C PHE A 670 -36.96 7.66 10.29
N ARG A 671 -35.97 7.13 11.03
CA ARG A 671 -36.17 6.44 12.32
C ARG A 671 -36.90 7.33 13.33
N GLU A 672 -36.49 8.58 13.49
CA GLU A 672 -37.17 9.53 14.39
C GLU A 672 -38.54 9.97 13.86
N MET A 673 -38.74 10.07 12.54
CA MET A 673 -40.05 10.32 11.93
C MET A 673 -41.04 9.17 12.15
N CYS A 674 -40.58 7.92 12.27
CA CYS A 674 -41.42 6.79 12.68
C CYS A 674 -41.90 6.93 14.14
N GLU A 675 -41.06 7.46 15.04
CA GLU A 675 -41.44 7.70 16.44
C GLU A 675 -42.40 8.89 16.61
N ASP A 676 -42.19 9.99 15.88
CA ASP A 676 -42.87 11.27 16.12
C ASP A 676 -44.06 11.56 15.18
N LEU A 677 -44.13 10.95 13.98
CA LEU A 677 -45.08 11.32 12.92
C LEU A 677 -45.98 10.14 12.47
N PRO A 678 -47.10 10.41 11.77
CA PRO A 678 -47.92 9.35 11.18
C PRO A 678 -47.12 8.47 10.21
N ALA A 679 -47.28 7.15 10.32
CA ALA A 679 -46.55 6.16 9.53
C ALA A 679 -46.59 6.41 8.00
N LEU A 680 -47.68 6.99 7.47
CA LEU A 680 -47.78 7.35 6.04
C LEU A 680 -46.79 8.47 5.64
N THR A 681 -46.56 9.44 6.52
CA THR A 681 -45.60 10.54 6.30
C THR A 681 -44.16 10.02 6.32
N ALA A 682 -43.84 9.13 7.27
CA ALA A 682 -42.54 8.48 7.34
C ALA A 682 -42.31 7.52 6.15
N LEU A 683 -43.32 6.74 5.74
CA LEU A 683 -43.25 5.88 4.55
C LEU A 683 -43.02 6.68 3.26
N HIS A 684 -43.71 7.81 3.07
CA HIS A 684 -43.46 8.69 1.92
C HIS A 684 -42.02 9.22 1.92
N TYR A 685 -41.47 9.59 3.09
CA TYR A 685 -40.08 10.02 3.22
C TYR A 685 -39.09 8.90 2.91
N LEU A 686 -39.35 7.66 3.32
CA LEU A 686 -38.56 6.49 2.93
C LEU A 686 -38.57 6.26 1.40
N GLN A 687 -39.75 6.31 0.79
CA GLN A 687 -39.95 6.04 -0.63
C GLN A 687 -39.40 7.13 -1.56
N LYS A 688 -39.32 8.38 -1.09
CA LYS A 688 -38.90 9.52 -1.91
C LYS A 688 -37.52 10.04 -1.52
N ASP A 689 -37.33 10.39 -0.25
CA ASP A 689 -36.18 11.18 0.17
C ASP A 689 -35.00 10.29 0.65
N VAL A 690 -35.28 9.10 1.21
CA VAL A 690 -34.22 8.11 1.50
C VAL A 690 -33.82 7.34 0.24
N ALA A 691 -34.78 6.84 -0.54
CA ALA A 691 -34.51 6.04 -1.75
C ALA A 691 -33.69 6.78 -2.83
N ASP A 692 -33.81 8.11 -2.89
CA ASP A 692 -33.08 9.04 -3.76
C ASP A 692 -31.56 9.06 -3.53
N VAL A 693 -31.10 8.71 -2.32
CA VAL A 693 -29.67 8.67 -1.96
C VAL A 693 -29.14 7.25 -1.74
N VAL A 694 -29.90 6.21 -2.11
CA VAL A 694 -29.48 4.81 -2.02
C VAL A 694 -28.90 4.34 -3.35
N ASP A 695 -27.76 3.65 -3.31
CA ASP A 695 -27.27 2.88 -4.45
C ASP A 695 -27.99 1.53 -4.50
N HIS A 696 -28.94 1.40 -5.43
CA HIS A 696 -29.72 0.18 -5.64
C HIS A 696 -28.97 -0.90 -6.45
N ALA A 697 -27.78 -0.62 -6.98
CA ALA A 697 -26.89 -1.61 -7.56
C ALA A 697 -26.03 -2.32 -6.49
N ASN A 698 -25.75 -1.65 -5.38
CA ASN A 698 -25.10 -2.26 -4.22
C ASN A 698 -26.10 -3.16 -3.44
N SER A 699 -25.80 -4.45 -3.33
CA SER A 699 -26.67 -5.41 -2.65
C SER A 699 -26.86 -5.10 -1.16
N GLU A 700 -25.76 -4.83 -0.44
CA GLU A 700 -25.76 -4.56 1.00
C GLU A 700 -26.50 -3.27 1.33
N GLU A 701 -26.28 -2.21 0.53
CA GLU A 701 -26.94 -0.93 0.75
C GLU A 701 -28.45 -1.02 0.44
N ALA A 702 -28.82 -1.75 -0.60
CA ALA A 702 -30.22 -2.01 -0.94
C ALA A 702 -30.93 -2.91 0.08
N ASP A 703 -30.26 -3.92 0.66
CA ASP A 703 -30.79 -4.74 1.76
C ASP A 703 -30.87 -3.96 3.09
N SER A 704 -29.88 -3.11 3.37
CA SER A 704 -29.93 -2.14 4.46
C SER A 704 -31.14 -1.21 4.32
N PHE A 705 -31.40 -0.69 3.12
CA PHE A 705 -32.57 0.14 2.81
C PHE A 705 -33.89 -0.63 2.98
N ARG A 706 -33.98 -1.89 2.50
CA ARG A 706 -35.16 -2.76 2.68
C ARG A 706 -35.46 -3.00 4.16
N SER A 707 -34.42 -3.18 4.99
CA SER A 707 -34.57 -3.42 6.43
C SER A 707 -35.29 -2.28 7.17
N LEU A 708 -35.22 -1.04 6.67
CA LEU A 708 -35.79 0.15 7.31
C LEU A 708 -37.31 0.08 7.46
N LEU A 709 -38.00 -0.69 6.61
CA LEU A 709 -39.44 -0.90 6.71
C LEU A 709 -39.85 -1.50 8.08
N SER A 710 -38.95 -2.22 8.75
CA SER A 710 -39.18 -2.78 10.09
C SER A 710 -39.52 -1.72 11.15
N TYR A 711 -38.93 -0.53 11.09
CA TYR A 711 -39.19 0.55 12.05
C TYR A 711 -40.63 1.08 11.98
N LEU A 712 -41.29 1.01 10.82
CA LEU A 712 -42.71 1.34 10.67
C LEU A 712 -43.63 0.27 11.25
N LEU A 713 -43.18 -0.99 11.28
CA LEU A 713 -43.96 -2.15 11.71
C LEU A 713 -43.80 -2.46 13.21
N ALA A 714 -42.70 -2.04 13.83
CA ALA A 714 -42.42 -2.25 15.25
C ALA A 714 -43.30 -1.42 16.21
N ILE A 715 -44.01 -0.40 15.71
CA ILE A 715 -44.77 0.54 16.53
C ILE A 715 -46.10 -0.10 16.97
N THR A 716 -46.14 -0.55 18.22
CA THR A 716 -47.39 -1.04 18.84
C THR A 716 -48.35 0.15 19.03
N PRO A 717 -49.62 0.06 18.60
CA PRO A 717 -50.57 1.17 18.73
C PRO A 717 -50.80 1.56 20.20
N PRO A 718 -50.99 2.86 20.50
CA PRO A 718 -51.08 3.35 21.88
C PRO A 718 -52.28 2.76 22.62
N LYS A 719 -52.03 2.18 23.80
CA LYS A 719 -53.06 1.55 24.63
C LYS A 719 -54.18 2.53 24.94
N SER A 720 -55.40 2.18 24.51
CA SER A 720 -56.62 2.95 24.78
C SER A 720 -56.89 3.06 26.28
N ARG A 721 -57.53 4.18 26.67
CA ARG A 721 -57.81 4.51 28.08
C ARG A 721 -58.65 3.42 28.75
N SER A 722 -58.31 3.12 30.01
CA SER A 722 -58.99 2.14 30.86
C SER A 722 -60.45 2.53 31.18
N PRO A 723 -61.40 1.58 31.11
CA PRO A 723 -62.68 1.68 31.81
C PRO A 723 -62.50 1.61 33.35
N PRO A 724 -63.50 2.03 34.15
CA PRO A 724 -63.41 2.06 35.61
C PRO A 724 -63.64 0.69 36.28
N SER A 725 -63.33 0.65 37.58
CA SER A 725 -63.40 -0.53 38.46
C SER A 725 -64.79 -0.83 39.02
N GLU A 726 -65.12 -2.13 39.15
CA GLU A 726 -66.01 -2.65 40.21
C GLU A 726 -65.33 -3.83 40.94
N ARG A 727 -65.98 -4.39 41.98
CA ARG A 727 -65.35 -5.25 43.01
C ARG A 727 -66.07 -6.59 43.22
N SER A 728 -65.37 -7.53 43.86
CA SER A 728 -65.88 -8.70 44.63
C SER A 728 -66.61 -9.80 43.81
N ASP A 729 -66.60 -11.09 44.17
CA ASP A 729 -65.92 -11.78 45.29
C ASP A 729 -65.63 -13.28 44.99
N ALA A 730 -64.97 -13.96 45.94
CA ALA A 730 -64.81 -15.41 46.20
C ALA A 730 -65.21 -16.53 45.18
N GLY A 731 -64.37 -17.57 45.07
CA GLY A 731 -64.73 -18.94 44.59
C GLY A 731 -65.12 -19.90 45.75
N PRO A 732 -64.90 -21.23 45.69
CA PRO A 732 -64.32 -22.08 44.62
C PRO A 732 -65.06 -23.46 44.39
N SER A 733 -64.47 -24.37 43.58
CA SER A 733 -64.72 -25.85 43.52
C SER A 733 -66.08 -26.33 42.92
N ASP A 734 -66.30 -27.55 42.40
CA ASP A 734 -65.44 -28.73 42.12
C ASP A 734 -66.00 -29.61 40.94
N GLN A 735 -65.36 -30.77 40.69
CA GLN A 735 -65.68 -31.92 39.80
C GLN A 735 -67.17 -32.32 39.61
N GLY A 736 -67.59 -33.05 38.55
CA GLY A 736 -66.86 -33.61 37.39
C GLY A 736 -67.67 -34.71 36.62
N HIS A 737 -67.00 -35.44 35.70
CA HIS A 737 -67.44 -36.63 34.91
C HIS A 737 -68.51 -36.42 33.79
N GLN A 738 -68.35 -36.85 32.52
CA GLN A 738 -68.05 -38.17 31.87
C GLN A 738 -69.27 -39.11 31.73
N TYR A 739 -69.49 -39.94 30.70
CA TYR A 739 -68.75 -40.31 29.45
C TYR A 739 -69.73 -40.34 28.24
N SER A 740 -69.32 -40.35 26.97
CA SER A 740 -69.07 -41.57 26.14
C SER A 740 -69.36 -41.23 24.67
N HIS A 741 -69.09 -42.02 23.62
CA HIS A 741 -68.01 -42.93 23.19
C HIS A 741 -68.39 -43.30 21.73
N GLU A 742 -67.53 -43.55 20.74
CA GLU A 742 -66.10 -43.32 20.49
C GLU A 742 -65.88 -43.66 18.99
N ASP A 743 -64.78 -43.23 18.33
CA ASP A 743 -64.31 -43.99 17.15
C ASP A 743 -62.78 -44.11 17.07
N VAL A 744 -62.34 -45.29 16.63
CA VAL A 744 -61.15 -46.02 17.12
C VAL A 744 -59.85 -45.75 16.31
N PRO A 745 -58.63 -45.97 16.87
CA PRO A 745 -57.33 -45.50 16.30
C PRO A 745 -56.53 -46.71 15.70
N PRO A 746 -55.16 -46.83 15.66
CA PRO A 746 -54.01 -46.01 16.12
C PRO A 746 -52.84 -45.96 15.06
N LYS A 747 -51.49 -46.04 15.26
CA LYS A 747 -50.59 -46.44 16.39
C LYS A 747 -49.10 -46.05 16.18
N LYS A 748 -48.49 -45.44 17.22
CA LYS A 748 -47.04 -45.19 17.52
C LYS A 748 -46.32 -43.95 16.91
N ARG A 749 -45.20 -43.41 17.45
CA ARG A 749 -44.75 -43.07 18.85
C ARG A 749 -43.32 -42.46 18.91
N THR A 750 -43.16 -41.16 19.24
CA THR A 750 -41.99 -40.47 19.92
C THR A 750 -42.29 -38.95 19.92
N ARG A 751 -42.37 -38.21 21.04
CA ARG A 751 -41.32 -37.61 21.93
C ARG A 751 -40.31 -36.68 21.20
N SER A 752 -40.06 -35.43 21.65
CA SER A 752 -40.58 -34.71 22.84
C SER A 752 -40.35 -33.17 22.88
N SER A 753 -41.24 -32.47 23.59
CA SER A 753 -41.04 -31.30 24.49
C SER A 753 -40.53 -29.93 23.98
N SER A 754 -41.50 -29.00 23.84
CA SER A 754 -41.55 -27.62 24.40
C SER A 754 -40.30 -26.71 24.48
N PRO A 755 -40.32 -25.50 23.87
CA PRO A 755 -39.46 -24.39 24.26
C PRO A 755 -39.98 -23.66 25.52
N SER A 756 -39.12 -22.87 26.17
CA SER A 756 -39.43 -21.99 27.30
C SER A 756 -39.04 -20.53 27.01
N GLU A 757 -39.58 -19.59 27.78
CA GLU A 757 -39.38 -18.14 27.63
C GLU A 757 -37.92 -17.70 27.92
N GLU A 758 -37.32 -16.88 27.04
CA GLU A 758 -36.39 -15.76 27.34
C GLU A 758 -35.86 -15.10 26.05
N ASP A 759 -36.71 -14.32 25.35
CA ASP A 759 -36.34 -13.53 24.16
C ASP A 759 -36.07 -12.05 24.53
N VAL A 760 -34.85 -11.73 24.94
CA VAL A 760 -34.40 -10.34 25.18
C VAL A 760 -33.60 -9.84 23.97
N TRP A 761 -34.30 -9.24 23.02
CA TRP A 761 -33.70 -8.73 21.78
C TRP A 761 -32.91 -7.44 22.02
N THR A 762 -31.58 -7.54 22.01
CA THR A 762 -30.66 -6.39 21.98
C THR A 762 -30.39 -5.98 20.54
N SER A 763 -30.84 -4.79 20.13
CA SER A 763 -30.51 -4.21 18.83
C SER A 763 -29.07 -3.69 18.82
N THR A 764 -28.13 -4.57 18.48
CA THR A 764 -26.74 -4.24 18.16
C THR A 764 -26.59 -4.29 16.64
N ILE A 765 -25.88 -3.33 16.05
CA ILE A 765 -25.52 -3.39 14.63
C ILE A 765 -24.37 -4.41 14.51
N GLU A 766 -24.49 -5.35 13.57
CA GLU A 766 -23.42 -6.29 13.24
C GLU A 766 -22.29 -5.55 12.50
N ASP A 767 -21.06 -5.80 12.92
CA ASP A 767 -19.84 -5.16 12.40
C ASP A 767 -19.05 -6.19 11.57
N GLU A 768 -18.48 -5.76 10.45
CA GLU A 768 -17.84 -6.65 9.48
C GLU A 768 -16.50 -7.18 10.00
N GLY A 769 -16.25 -8.49 9.80
CA GLY A 769 -15.22 -9.21 10.55
C GLY A 769 -13.79 -9.03 10.05
N VAL A 770 -12.87 -8.69 10.97
CA VAL A 770 -11.44 -9.01 10.83
C VAL A 770 -11.18 -10.35 11.52
N ALA A 771 -10.64 -11.33 10.78
CA ALA A 771 -10.43 -12.68 11.28
C ALA A 771 -9.01 -12.88 11.85
N GLU A 772 -8.90 -13.20 13.15
CA GLU A 772 -7.71 -13.80 13.75
C GLU A 772 -8.05 -15.10 14.49
N GLU A 773 -7.26 -16.15 14.26
CA GLU A 773 -7.38 -17.42 14.99
C GLU A 773 -6.78 -17.32 16.39
N SER A 774 -7.52 -17.72 17.42
CA SER A 774 -6.94 -18.05 18.74
C SER A 774 -7.58 -19.30 19.34
N ARG A 775 -6.80 -20.02 20.16
CA ARG A 775 -7.05 -21.46 20.45
C ARG A 775 -7.79 -21.70 21.77
N SER A 776 -8.53 -22.80 21.79
CA SER A 776 -9.30 -23.33 22.91
C SER A 776 -8.50 -23.49 24.22
N VAL A 777 -9.08 -23.04 25.33
CA VAL A 777 -8.72 -23.44 26.71
C VAL A 777 -9.99 -23.89 27.46
N SER A 778 -9.82 -24.68 28.52
CA SER A 778 -10.80 -25.61 29.08
C SER A 778 -11.95 -25.01 29.91
N ARG A 779 -13.13 -25.66 29.82
CA ARG A 779 -14.22 -25.61 30.82
C ARG A 779 -13.71 -25.79 32.25
N SER A 780 -14.28 -25.03 33.20
CA SER A 780 -14.44 -25.44 34.59
C SER A 780 -15.88 -25.17 35.05
N THR A 781 -16.49 -26.11 35.76
CA THR A 781 -17.92 -26.11 36.11
C THR A 781 -18.16 -25.61 37.54
N ALA A 782 -19.06 -24.65 37.72
CA ALA A 782 -19.63 -24.30 39.03
C ALA A 782 -21.15 -24.05 38.91
N THR A 783 -21.91 -24.63 39.82
CA THR A 783 -23.39 -24.64 39.81
C THR A 783 -23.96 -23.40 40.52
N PRO A 784 -25.01 -22.74 40.02
CA PRO A 784 -25.56 -21.54 40.66
C PRO A 784 -26.33 -21.86 41.96
N MET A 785 -26.28 -20.94 42.92
CA MET A 785 -27.23 -20.89 44.04
C MET A 785 -28.10 -19.63 43.92
N THR A 786 -29.41 -19.83 44.04
CA THR A 786 -30.40 -18.75 43.93
C THR A 786 -30.50 -17.93 45.22
N ARG A 787 -30.58 -16.61 45.09
CA ARG A 787 -31.14 -15.74 46.13
C ARG A 787 -31.93 -14.58 45.51
N SER A 788 -32.97 -14.18 46.23
CA SER A 788 -34.08 -13.37 45.72
C SER A 788 -33.84 -11.86 45.78
N GLY A 789 -34.53 -11.14 44.89
CA GLY A 789 -35.16 -9.86 45.23
C GLY A 789 -34.23 -8.69 45.52
N ALA A 790 -33.53 -8.19 44.50
CA ALA A 790 -32.99 -6.84 44.48
C ALA A 790 -33.38 -6.15 43.17
N GLN A 791 -33.87 -4.90 43.25
CA GLN A 791 -34.02 -4.06 42.06
C GLN A 791 -32.62 -3.78 41.51
N LYS A 792 -32.35 -4.15 40.25
CA LYS A 792 -31.12 -3.77 39.55
C LYS A 792 -31.10 -2.24 39.36
N ARG A 793 -30.63 -1.50 40.35
CA ARG A 793 -30.13 -0.14 40.14
C ARG A 793 -28.93 -0.26 39.19
N SER A 794 -28.99 0.42 38.06
CA SER A 794 -27.84 0.51 37.17
C SER A 794 -26.71 1.22 37.93
N HIS A 795 -25.57 0.54 38.11
CA HIS A 795 -24.36 1.13 38.70
C HIS A 795 -23.57 1.94 37.65
N ALA A 796 -24.28 2.69 36.81
CA ALA A 796 -23.66 3.60 35.86
C ALA A 796 -22.98 4.75 36.62
N VAL A 797 -21.67 4.91 36.42
CA VAL A 797 -20.86 5.96 37.08
C VAL A 797 -21.26 7.37 36.61
N LEU A 798 -21.86 7.47 35.42
CA LEU A 798 -22.40 8.70 34.83
C LEU A 798 -23.83 8.43 34.32
N LEU A 799 -24.70 9.44 34.45
CA LEU A 799 -26.03 9.47 33.85
C LEU A 799 -25.97 10.35 32.58
N LEU A 800 -26.79 10.04 31.56
CA LEU A 800 -26.91 10.82 30.32
C LEU A 800 -28.02 11.88 30.40
N ASP A 801 -28.16 12.48 31.59
CA ASP A 801 -29.10 13.56 31.87
C ASP A 801 -28.74 14.83 31.09
N GLU A 802 -29.73 15.68 30.84
CA GLU A 802 -29.59 16.93 30.07
C GLU A 802 -28.65 17.95 30.75
N ASP A 803 -27.62 18.39 30.01
CA ASP A 803 -26.64 19.37 30.48
C ASP A 803 -27.23 20.80 30.52
N PRO A 804 -26.87 21.63 31.50
CA PRO A 804 -27.34 23.02 31.59
C PRO A 804 -27.14 23.88 30.33
N LEU A 805 -26.12 23.62 29.50
CA LEU A 805 -25.91 24.34 28.24
C LEU A 805 -26.96 24.01 27.18
N GLU A 806 -27.54 22.80 27.17
CA GLU A 806 -28.58 22.42 26.21
C GLU A 806 -29.82 23.31 26.39
N ARG A 807 -30.22 23.52 27.66
CA ARG A 807 -31.35 24.41 28.03
C ARG A 807 -31.14 25.86 27.59
N LEU A 808 -29.90 26.35 27.64
CA LEU A 808 -29.56 27.69 27.16
C LEU A 808 -29.61 27.78 25.63
N SER A 809 -29.17 26.73 24.93
CA SER A 809 -29.24 26.66 23.46
C SER A 809 -30.68 26.62 22.91
N ALA A 810 -31.62 26.07 23.68
CA ALA A 810 -33.04 26.02 23.32
C ALA A 810 -33.81 27.32 23.61
N GLY A 811 -33.21 28.25 24.38
CA GLY A 811 -33.92 29.39 24.99
C GLY A 811 -34.01 30.69 24.19
N SER A 812 -33.38 30.78 23.01
CA SER A 812 -33.25 32.04 22.25
C SER A 812 -34.36 32.32 21.21
N GLY A 813 -35.29 31.38 21.00
CA GLY A 813 -36.42 31.55 20.08
C GLY A 813 -37.58 32.34 20.69
N SER A 814 -37.96 33.46 20.06
CA SER A 814 -38.97 34.37 20.60
C SER A 814 -40.43 33.93 20.32
N GLY A 815 -41.13 33.51 21.38
CA GLY A 815 -42.60 33.56 21.45
C GLY A 815 -43.38 32.44 20.74
N MET A 816 -44.51 32.07 21.36
CA MET A 816 -45.56 31.21 20.78
C MET A 816 -45.16 29.78 20.34
N GLN A 817 -44.90 28.95 21.37
CA GLN A 817 -45.66 27.71 21.53
C GLN A 817 -45.55 26.62 20.45
N GLU A 818 -44.41 25.93 20.42
CA GLU A 818 -44.41 24.48 20.21
C GLU A 818 -43.43 23.81 21.18
N LYS A 819 -43.81 22.67 21.77
CA LYS A 819 -42.91 21.92 22.67
C LYS A 819 -41.95 21.09 21.82
N LYS A 820 -40.83 21.68 21.40
CA LYS A 820 -39.70 20.88 20.89
C LYS A 820 -39.32 19.86 21.95
N SER A 821 -39.34 18.57 21.62
CA SER A 821 -39.12 17.49 22.58
C SER A 821 -37.72 17.59 23.18
N LEU A 822 -37.61 17.50 24.50
CA LEU A 822 -36.32 17.40 25.20
C LEU A 822 -35.55 16.20 24.64
N LEU A 823 -34.27 16.39 24.32
CA LEU A 823 -33.44 15.35 23.72
C LEU A 823 -33.26 14.20 24.72
N SER A 824 -33.86 13.04 24.43
CA SER A 824 -33.72 11.84 25.26
C SER A 824 -32.29 11.31 25.19
N ALA A 825 -31.87 10.59 26.24
CA ALA A 825 -30.57 9.90 26.24
C ALA A 825 -30.46 8.93 25.05
N ASP A 826 -31.55 8.23 24.70
CA ASP A 826 -31.56 7.27 23.61
C ASP A 826 -31.38 7.94 22.23
N ARG A 827 -32.06 9.07 21.96
CA ARG A 827 -31.85 9.83 20.72
C ARG A 827 -30.48 10.51 20.68
N PHE A 828 -29.97 10.96 21.83
CA PHE A 828 -28.59 11.46 21.93
C PHE A 828 -27.58 10.37 21.53
N CYS A 829 -27.73 9.14 22.04
CA CYS A 829 -26.90 7.99 21.66
C CYS A 829 -27.01 7.66 20.17
N GLN A 830 -28.23 7.43 19.65
CA GLN A 830 -28.45 7.09 18.24
C GLN A 830 -27.83 8.13 17.28
N ARG A 831 -28.03 9.42 17.54
CA ARG A 831 -27.44 10.48 16.70
C ARG A 831 -25.92 10.57 16.86
N THR A 832 -25.38 10.25 18.04
CA THR A 832 -23.93 10.16 18.28
C THR A 832 -23.31 8.96 17.53
N GLU A 833 -23.99 7.82 17.48
CA GLU A 833 -23.58 6.66 16.66
C GLU A 833 -23.50 7.02 15.18
N VAL A 834 -24.51 7.73 14.67
CA VAL A 834 -24.51 8.22 13.27
C VAL A 834 -23.41 9.26 13.04
N PHE A 835 -23.19 10.19 13.98
CA PHE A 835 -22.07 11.13 13.89
C PHE A 835 -20.71 10.42 13.84
N GLU A 836 -20.46 9.45 14.73
CA GLU A 836 -19.20 8.66 14.75
C GLU A 836 -19.03 7.85 13.45
N ALA A 837 -20.10 7.29 12.88
CA ALA A 837 -20.05 6.63 11.56
C ALA A 837 -19.68 7.61 10.43
N LEU A 838 -20.20 8.84 10.45
CA LEU A 838 -19.83 9.88 9.48
C LEU A 838 -18.37 10.34 9.61
N LEU A 839 -17.72 10.16 10.78
CA LEU A 839 -16.28 10.43 10.94
C LEU A 839 -15.38 9.43 10.21
N ALA A 840 -15.90 8.29 9.73
CA ALA A 840 -15.13 7.37 8.89
C ALA A 840 -14.68 8.02 7.57
N PHE A 841 -15.49 8.95 7.04
CA PHE A 841 -15.20 9.68 5.81
C PHE A 841 -14.19 10.83 5.98
N ILE A 842 -13.86 11.21 7.22
CA ILE A 842 -13.14 12.46 7.53
C ILE A 842 -11.68 12.17 7.88
N GLU A 843 -10.77 12.98 7.34
CA GLU A 843 -9.33 12.94 7.62
C GLU A 843 -9.01 12.95 9.13
N ALA A 844 -8.09 12.08 9.56
CA ALA A 844 -7.70 11.87 10.96
C ALA A 844 -7.37 13.16 11.73
N GLY A 845 -6.61 14.08 11.14
CA GLY A 845 -6.29 15.37 11.79
C GLY A 845 -7.53 16.26 12.01
N ALA A 846 -8.52 16.16 11.13
CA ALA A 846 -9.72 16.99 11.10
C ALA A 846 -10.88 16.45 11.95
N LYS A 847 -10.81 15.23 12.50
CA LYS A 847 -11.82 14.64 13.39
C LYS A 847 -11.33 14.56 14.85
N GLN A 848 -12.25 14.24 15.77
CA GLN A 848 -11.90 13.85 17.14
C GLN A 848 -11.02 12.58 17.12
N PRO A 849 -10.12 12.38 18.11
CA PRO A 849 -9.20 11.25 18.09
C PRO A 849 -9.93 9.90 18.06
N GLU A 850 -9.28 8.90 17.49
CA GLU A 850 -9.79 7.53 17.42
C GLU A 850 -9.69 6.82 18.78
N GLY A 851 -10.40 5.69 18.94
CA GLY A 851 -10.53 5.01 20.23
C GLY A 851 -11.32 5.81 21.29
N SER A 852 -11.15 5.42 22.55
CA SER A 852 -11.74 5.99 23.75
C SER A 852 -10.69 6.65 24.65
N LEU A 853 -11.15 7.34 25.71
CA LEU A 853 -10.29 7.70 26.84
C LEU A 853 -9.95 6.49 27.73
N LEU A 854 -10.76 5.42 27.64
CA LEU A 854 -10.56 4.18 28.41
C LEU A 854 -9.41 3.34 27.85
N ASP A 855 -9.21 3.34 26.53
CA ASP A 855 -8.14 2.59 25.87
C ASP A 855 -6.74 3.04 26.33
N LEU A 856 -6.60 4.30 26.78
CA LEU A 856 -5.39 4.85 27.40
C LEU A 856 -5.14 4.34 28.84
N VAL A 857 -6.09 3.59 29.41
CA VAL A 857 -5.99 2.92 30.72
C VAL A 857 -5.78 1.41 30.54
N ASP A 858 -6.43 0.81 29.54
CA ASP A 858 -6.43 -0.63 29.31
C ASP A 858 -5.29 -1.14 28.39
N THR A 859 -4.46 -0.25 27.82
CA THR A 859 -3.15 -0.64 27.24
C THR A 859 -2.22 -1.20 28.32
N GLU A 860 -1.64 -2.39 28.11
CA GLU A 860 -0.85 -3.14 29.11
C GLU A 860 0.34 -2.38 29.75
N ASP A 861 0.83 -1.30 29.12
CA ASP A 861 1.87 -0.38 29.64
C ASP A 861 1.47 1.11 29.40
N GLY A 862 0.42 1.63 30.08
CA GLY A 862 -0.23 2.92 29.73
C GLY A 862 0.32 4.25 30.35
N LEU A 863 0.55 5.24 29.46
CA LEU A 863 0.75 6.72 29.62
C LEU A 863 2.18 7.34 29.72
#